data_AF-A0A830CA17-F1
#
_entry.id   AF-A0A830CA17-F1
#
_cell.length_a   1.000
_cell.length_b   1.000
_cell.length_c   1.000
_cell.angle_alpha   90.00
_cell.angle_beta   90.00
_cell.angle_gamma   90.00
#
_symmetry.space_group_name_H-M   'P 1'
#
loop_
_entity.id
_entity.type
_entity.pdbx_description
1 polymer ?
#
loop_
_entity_poly.entity_id
_entity_poly.type
_entity_poly.pdbx_seq_one_letter_code
_entity_poly.pdbx_strand_id
1 'polypeptide(L)'
;VVGEPVERLFAWGHSACTLNEKKIIAFGGFGGIGRHARRNDVLILDTENGIMDIIATAEAPSPRLGHTSSLIGDFLYVIGGRADPMNILNEVWVFDVTKKEWKLLECSGSLFTPRHRHTSVVVGSQIYVFGGIYNDSVLSSLYVLDTDTSEWSEIESCGDQPGPRHSHSMDTNKSKLYIYGGYNGEKALGGLYSFDIQTRLWSEIKTIGRSPNARFSHLMFSYSNYIGILGGCPVSEHQELFLLDLRSKSWKNIAVKSIEESLFVRSTINVVGDDLIIIGGGASCYAFGTKFNEPNRIEQKVNGFANLDSEFEEQRINSVDSVVGPPCVLRVEKQYGKLGKDVLKKFGWLDLERKVYSQEAGFHICLPVTEKFCTVLEAEKGLAENFEPLNDIQSLKPSTALNILISCGATKIVDEVVKVKKSPISPFNMMKEAVASLLSYHGLPAELVEQLPTRWERLGDIIVLPVMSFKDQVWESIEEELWPLVARSLGTQRLARQGRIAQTGTRDSKLEILVGNDGWVDHRENGILYSFDATKCMFSWGNLSEKLRMGHLECRDQVVVDLFAGIGYFVLPFLVRANAKMVYACEWNPHAVEALHRNLNANAVSDRCIVLEGDNRVTAPKGVADRVCLGLIPSSECSWATAVRALRNEGGMLHIHGNVKDTEEDLWNNRVVQSISDISKSEGHCWEVSVEHVERVKWYAPHIRHLVIDVRCKLIKR
;
A
#
# COMPACT_ATOMS: atom_id res chain seq x y z
N VAL A 1 17.68 23.73 13.76
CA VAL A 1 16.52 24.57 14.15
C VAL A 1 16.71 25.00 15.60
N VAL A 2 16.48 26.27 15.91
CA VAL A 2 16.60 26.88 17.25
C VAL A 2 15.35 27.72 17.54
N GLY A 3 15.04 28.02 18.81
CA GLY A 3 13.79 28.68 19.21
C GLY A 3 12.78 27.67 19.76
N GLU A 4 11.66 27.45 19.06
CA GLU A 4 10.71 26.39 19.38
C GLU A 4 11.29 24.98 19.16
N PRO A 5 10.79 23.93 19.86
CA PRO A 5 11.30 22.57 19.71
C PRO A 5 11.07 22.01 18.29
N VAL A 6 12.10 21.41 17.69
CA VAL A 6 12.09 20.90 16.31
C VAL A 6 10.98 19.88 16.05
N GLU A 7 10.52 19.19 17.09
CA GLU A 7 9.43 18.23 17.07
C GLU A 7 8.10 18.85 16.64
N ARG A 8 7.95 20.18 16.67
CA ARG A 8 6.79 20.86 16.05
C ARG A 8 6.75 20.70 14.53
N LEU A 9 7.90 20.53 13.87
CA LEU A 9 8.01 20.25 12.45
C LEU A 9 7.81 18.75 12.14
N PHE A 10 7.74 17.89 13.15
CA PHE A 10 7.44 16.47 13.01
C PHE A 10 5.93 16.28 12.83
N ALA A 11 5.45 16.67 11.65
CA ALA A 11 4.06 16.55 11.26
C ALA A 11 3.95 16.14 9.79
N TRP A 12 2.95 15.35 9.43
CA TRP A 12 2.60 15.12 8.01
C TRP A 12 1.24 15.71 7.66
N GLY A 13 1.04 15.99 6.37
CA GLY A 13 -0.19 16.61 5.88
C GLY A 13 -0.41 18.02 6.44
N HIS A 14 0.65 18.67 6.90
CA HIS A 14 0.73 20.12 7.02
C HIS A 14 0.95 20.72 5.63
N SER A 15 0.75 22.02 5.49
CA SER A 15 1.13 22.76 4.29
C SER A 15 2.11 23.88 4.66
N ALA A 16 2.90 24.31 3.69
CA ALA A 16 3.90 25.37 3.87
C ALA A 16 4.02 26.21 2.61
N CYS A 17 4.39 27.47 2.77
CA CYS A 17 4.64 28.42 1.68
C CYS A 17 5.90 29.24 1.98
N THR A 18 6.67 29.56 0.94
CA THR A 18 7.74 30.56 1.01
C THR A 18 7.13 31.94 1.26
N LEU A 19 7.44 32.56 2.41
CA LEU A 19 6.97 33.89 2.78
C LEU A 19 7.81 34.98 2.11
N ASN A 20 9.12 34.78 2.07
CA ASN A 20 10.09 35.64 1.39
C ASN A 20 11.39 34.84 1.16
N GLU A 21 12.44 35.50 0.69
CA GLU A 21 13.76 34.88 0.39
C GLU A 21 14.44 34.21 1.59
N LYS A 22 13.90 34.32 2.81
CA LYS A 22 14.50 33.78 4.03
C LYS A 22 13.55 33.03 4.95
N LYS A 23 12.24 33.04 4.68
CA LYS A 23 11.25 32.54 5.64
C LYS A 23 10.21 31.65 4.99
N ILE A 24 9.83 30.61 5.70
CA ILE A 24 8.73 29.71 5.37
C ILE A 24 7.66 29.83 6.45
N ILE A 25 6.41 29.92 6.02
CA ILE A 25 5.25 29.80 6.91
C ILE A 25 4.64 28.41 6.74
N ALA A 26 4.37 27.71 7.84
CA ALA A 26 3.76 26.39 7.85
C ALA A 26 2.52 26.37 8.76
N PHE A 27 1.52 25.58 8.37
CA PHE A 27 0.28 25.47 9.11
C PHE A 27 -0.20 24.02 9.26
N GLY A 28 -0.67 23.71 10.47
CA GLY A 28 -1.42 22.50 10.79
C GLY A 28 -0.67 21.17 10.61
N GLY A 29 -1.40 20.13 10.20
CA GLY A 29 -0.88 18.76 10.03
C GLY A 29 -1.17 17.85 11.22
N PHE A 30 -0.62 16.63 11.19
CA PHE A 30 -0.77 15.64 12.25
C PHE A 30 0.60 15.21 12.79
N GLY A 31 0.79 15.37 14.10
CA GLY A 31 2.05 15.09 14.78
C GLY A 31 2.33 16.11 15.89
N GLY A 32 3.58 16.53 16.00
CA GLY A 32 4.04 17.51 16.99
C GLY A 32 4.43 16.89 18.34
N ILE A 33 4.79 17.77 19.27
CA ILE A 33 5.21 17.44 20.65
C ILE A 33 4.08 16.69 21.41
N GLY A 34 4.44 15.60 22.08
CA GLY A 34 3.53 14.80 22.90
C GLY A 34 2.72 13.78 22.09
N ARG A 35 1.49 13.50 22.53
CA ARG A 35 0.60 12.57 21.80
C ARG A 35 0.25 13.16 20.43
N HIS A 36 0.43 12.39 19.37
CA HIS A 36 0.11 12.85 18.02
C HIS A 36 -1.36 13.25 17.91
N ALA A 37 -1.56 14.48 17.46
CA ALA A 37 -2.87 15.07 17.23
C ALA A 37 -2.79 15.93 15.98
N ARG A 38 -3.97 16.29 15.45
CA ARG A 38 -4.03 17.35 14.45
C ARG A 38 -3.69 18.67 15.11
N ARG A 39 -3.06 19.57 14.34
CA ARG A 39 -2.61 20.88 14.80
C ARG A 39 -3.25 21.98 13.96
N ASN A 40 -3.24 23.18 14.52
CA ASN A 40 -3.56 24.45 13.88
C ASN A 40 -2.51 25.52 14.25
N ASP A 41 -1.31 25.09 14.64
CA ASP A 41 -0.20 25.99 14.90
C ASP A 41 0.22 26.68 13.60
N VAL A 42 0.53 27.98 13.67
CA VAL A 42 1.20 28.73 12.61
C VAL A 42 2.67 28.86 13.00
N LEU A 43 3.54 28.28 12.18
CA LEU A 43 4.98 28.27 12.40
C LEU A 43 5.66 29.14 11.34
N ILE A 44 6.59 29.99 11.77
CA ILE A 44 7.52 30.69 10.88
C ILE A 44 8.91 30.10 11.10
N LEU A 45 9.53 29.61 10.03
CA LEU A 45 10.90 29.15 10.00
C LEU A 45 11.77 30.13 9.23
N ASP A 46 12.73 30.76 9.90
CA ASP A 46 13.83 31.48 9.28
C ASP A 46 14.88 30.48 8.80
N THR A 47 15.10 30.42 7.49
CA THR A 47 15.93 29.41 6.84
C THR A 47 17.41 29.77 6.86
N GLU A 48 17.76 31.02 7.14
CA GLU A 48 19.15 31.49 7.22
C GLU A 48 19.77 31.10 8.56
N ASN A 49 19.05 31.36 9.65
CA ASN A 49 19.53 31.11 11.02
C ASN A 49 18.89 29.87 11.66
N GLY A 50 17.92 29.25 10.99
CA GLY A 50 17.17 28.09 11.50
C GLY A 50 16.26 28.42 12.69
N ILE A 51 15.89 29.69 12.88
CA ILE A 51 15.03 30.12 13.99
C ILE A 51 13.58 29.76 13.67
N MET A 52 12.92 29.03 14.57
CA MET A 52 11.50 28.70 14.45
C MET A 52 10.69 29.40 15.55
N ASP A 53 9.68 30.14 15.10
CA ASP A 53 8.74 30.86 15.96
C ASP A 53 7.31 30.34 15.75
N ILE A 54 6.54 30.31 16.83
CA ILE A 54 5.10 30.08 16.79
C ILE A 54 4.35 31.41 16.86
N ILE A 55 3.32 31.58 16.02
CA ILE A 55 2.45 32.76 16.08
C ILE A 55 1.23 32.43 16.94
N ALA A 56 1.08 33.13 18.07
CA ALA A 56 -0.13 33.09 18.87
C ALA A 56 -1.29 33.76 18.13
N THR A 57 -2.45 33.09 18.09
CA THR A 57 -3.65 33.56 17.38
C THR A 57 -4.90 33.30 18.22
N ALA A 58 -5.92 34.15 18.12
CA ALA A 58 -7.14 34.07 18.94
C ALA A 58 -8.30 33.29 18.27
N GLU A 59 -8.42 33.36 16.94
CA GLU A 59 -9.54 32.79 16.15
C GLU A 59 -9.05 31.86 15.02
N ALA A 60 -8.23 30.87 15.37
CA ALA A 60 -7.64 29.97 14.38
C ALA A 60 -8.65 28.95 13.80
N PRO A 61 -8.46 28.50 12.55
CA PRO A 61 -9.13 27.33 12.02
C PRO A 61 -8.95 26.10 12.93
N SER A 62 -9.93 25.21 12.91
CA SER A 62 -9.87 23.93 13.62
C SER A 62 -8.61 23.12 13.25
N PRO A 63 -8.01 22.36 14.19
CA PRO A 63 -6.87 21.51 13.92
C PRO A 63 -7.13 20.53 12.77
N ARG A 64 -6.28 20.56 11.73
CA ARG A 64 -6.58 19.87 10.46
C ARG A 64 -5.34 19.31 9.78
N LEU A 65 -5.53 18.27 8.96
CA LEU A 65 -4.50 17.69 8.10
C LEU A 65 -5.00 17.50 6.67
N GLY A 66 -4.08 17.48 5.71
CA GLY A 66 -4.39 17.28 4.28
C GLY A 66 -5.16 18.43 3.66
N HIS A 67 -5.07 19.62 4.24
CA HIS A 67 -5.44 20.89 3.61
C HIS A 67 -4.31 21.35 2.69
N THR A 68 -4.54 22.42 1.94
CA THR A 68 -3.47 23.15 1.26
C THR A 68 -3.38 24.58 1.80
N SER A 69 -2.21 25.18 1.69
CA SER A 69 -2.01 26.61 1.91
C SER A 69 -1.48 27.28 0.65
N SER A 70 -1.89 28.51 0.41
CA SER A 70 -1.49 29.30 -0.75
C SER A 70 -1.29 30.75 -0.31
N LEU A 71 -0.10 31.29 -0.55
CA LEU A 71 0.26 32.64 -0.14
C LEU A 71 0.07 33.60 -1.33
N ILE A 72 -0.75 34.64 -1.13
CA ILE A 72 -0.95 35.73 -2.09
C ILE A 72 -0.74 37.05 -1.34
N GLY A 73 0.35 37.76 -1.68
CA GLY A 73 0.79 38.91 -0.89
C GLY A 73 1.07 38.50 0.57
N ASP A 74 0.51 39.24 1.51
CA ASP A 74 0.64 38.98 2.95
C ASP A 74 -0.47 38.05 3.50
N PHE A 75 -1.26 37.41 2.63
CA PHE A 75 -2.40 36.60 3.02
C PHE A 75 -2.17 35.12 2.72
N LEU A 76 -2.18 34.29 3.76
CA LEU A 76 -2.10 32.84 3.65
C LEU A 76 -3.51 32.24 3.64
N TYR A 77 -3.91 31.69 2.51
CA TYR A 77 -5.19 31.01 2.31
C TYR A 77 -5.04 29.53 2.64
N VAL A 78 -5.82 29.02 3.60
CA VAL A 78 -5.89 27.61 4.00
C VAL A 78 -7.21 27.02 3.54
N ILE A 79 -7.16 26.02 2.67
CA ILE A 79 -8.33 25.47 1.99
C ILE A 79 -8.58 24.02 2.41
N GLY A 80 -9.79 23.76 2.90
CA GLY A 80 -10.30 22.42 3.19
C GLY A 80 -9.48 21.62 4.21
N GLY A 81 -9.26 20.34 3.91
CA GLY A 81 -8.62 19.38 4.80
C GLY A 81 -9.60 18.60 5.65
N ARG A 82 -9.12 18.01 6.75
CA ARG A 82 -9.94 17.16 7.62
C ARG A 82 -9.62 17.38 9.09
N ALA A 83 -10.64 17.73 9.89
CA ALA A 83 -10.52 17.97 11.32
C ALA A 83 -10.57 16.68 12.15
N ASP A 84 -11.30 15.65 11.70
CA ASP A 84 -11.38 14.36 12.37
C ASP A 84 -11.85 13.27 11.39
N PRO A 85 -11.94 11.98 11.81
CA PRO A 85 -12.38 10.91 10.92
C PRO A 85 -13.76 11.07 10.26
N MET A 86 -14.58 12.04 10.63
CA MET A 86 -15.89 12.25 9.99
C MET A 86 -15.99 13.64 9.34
N ASN A 87 -15.24 14.63 9.84
CA ASN A 87 -15.37 16.01 9.40
C ASN A 87 -14.32 16.40 8.35
N ILE A 88 -14.71 16.31 7.08
CA ILE A 88 -13.97 16.82 5.91
C ILE A 88 -14.46 18.24 5.60
N LEU A 89 -13.53 19.15 5.37
CA LEU A 89 -13.78 20.59 5.33
C LEU A 89 -13.68 21.12 3.89
N ASN A 90 -14.45 22.16 3.58
CA ASN A 90 -14.35 22.99 2.37
C ASN A 90 -14.08 24.47 2.68
N GLU A 91 -14.06 24.85 3.95
CA GLU A 91 -13.85 26.23 4.38
C GLU A 91 -12.53 26.80 3.86
N VAL A 92 -12.54 28.11 3.58
CA VAL A 92 -11.36 28.91 3.23
C VAL A 92 -11.06 29.84 4.38
N TRP A 93 -9.92 29.64 5.04
CA TRP A 93 -9.43 30.50 6.10
C TRP A 93 -8.29 31.37 5.58
N VAL A 94 -8.28 32.64 5.93
CA VAL A 94 -7.25 33.59 5.51
C VAL A 94 -6.51 34.08 6.74
N PHE A 95 -5.19 33.93 6.74
CA PHE A 95 -4.32 34.49 7.76
C PHE A 95 -3.59 35.71 7.21
N ASP A 96 -3.84 36.87 7.81
CA ASP A 96 -3.09 38.10 7.56
C ASP A 96 -1.75 37.98 8.31
N VAL A 97 -0.66 37.76 7.57
CA VAL A 97 0.68 37.52 8.14
C VAL A 97 1.18 38.76 8.90
N THR A 98 0.80 39.95 8.44
CA THR A 98 1.21 41.23 9.03
C THR A 98 0.48 41.50 10.34
N LYS A 99 -0.84 41.29 10.38
CA LYS A 99 -1.67 41.49 11.58
C LYS A 99 -1.67 40.30 12.53
N LYS A 100 -1.29 39.11 12.04
CA LYS A 100 -1.35 37.84 12.76
C LYS A 100 -2.77 37.44 13.14
N GLU A 101 -3.71 37.73 12.26
CA GLU A 101 -5.15 37.52 12.47
C GLU A 101 -5.71 36.54 11.44
N TRP A 102 -6.61 35.68 11.89
CA TRP A 102 -7.35 34.77 11.03
C TRP A 102 -8.72 35.37 10.71
N LYS A 103 -9.21 35.09 9.51
CA LYS A 103 -10.58 35.38 9.09
C LYS A 103 -11.13 34.22 8.27
N LEU A 104 -12.35 33.80 8.56
CA LEU A 104 -13.09 32.90 7.69
C LEU A 104 -13.56 33.67 6.45
N LEU A 105 -13.18 33.21 5.25
CA LEU A 105 -13.56 33.85 3.99
C LEU A 105 -14.88 33.28 3.49
N GLU A 106 -15.90 34.13 3.42
CA GLU A 106 -17.16 33.79 2.78
C GLU A 106 -16.97 33.79 1.27
N CYS A 107 -17.00 32.59 0.67
CA CYS A 107 -16.85 32.44 -0.78
C CYS A 107 -18.21 32.23 -1.43
N SER A 108 -18.40 32.76 -2.64
CA SER A 108 -19.60 32.56 -3.44
C SER A 108 -19.27 31.88 -4.78
N GLY A 109 -20.23 31.80 -5.72
CA GLY A 109 -20.05 31.12 -7.00
C GLY A 109 -20.30 29.61 -6.94
N SER A 110 -19.45 28.82 -7.59
CA SER A 110 -19.56 27.37 -7.67
C SER A 110 -19.39 26.70 -6.31
N LEU A 111 -20.17 25.65 -6.04
CA LEU A 111 -20.07 24.93 -4.76
C LEU A 111 -18.76 24.15 -4.67
N PHE A 112 -17.80 24.65 -3.88
CA PHE A 112 -16.57 23.93 -3.61
C PHE A 112 -16.81 22.74 -2.67
N THR A 113 -16.74 21.53 -3.23
CA THR A 113 -16.95 20.28 -2.49
C THR A 113 -15.87 20.05 -1.42
N PRO A 114 -16.23 19.68 -0.17
CA PRO A 114 -15.27 19.38 0.90
C PRO A 114 -14.26 18.33 0.50
N ARG A 115 -12.98 18.54 0.81
CA ARG A 115 -11.93 17.63 0.35
C ARG A 115 -10.67 17.73 1.17
N HIS A 116 -9.93 16.62 1.24
CA HIS A 116 -8.58 16.58 1.79
C HIS A 116 -7.62 15.84 0.85
N ARG A 117 -6.31 16.02 1.05
CA ARG A 117 -5.25 15.47 0.18
C ARG A 117 -5.37 15.89 -1.29
N HIS A 118 -5.97 17.06 -1.51
CA HIS A 118 -5.94 17.78 -2.78
C HIS A 118 -4.64 18.59 -2.87
N THR A 119 -4.37 19.20 -4.03
CA THR A 119 -3.27 20.15 -4.20
C THR A 119 -3.80 21.49 -4.65
N SER A 120 -3.10 22.57 -4.30
CA SER A 120 -3.40 23.90 -4.81
C SER A 120 -2.15 24.63 -5.28
N VAL A 121 -2.32 25.56 -6.21
CA VAL A 121 -1.24 26.40 -6.72
C VAL A 121 -1.78 27.80 -7.05
N VAL A 122 -0.91 28.80 -6.88
CA VAL A 122 -1.22 30.21 -7.09
C VAL A 122 -0.81 30.63 -8.50
N VAL A 123 -1.69 31.35 -9.20
CA VAL A 123 -1.35 32.08 -10.43
C VAL A 123 -2.02 33.45 -10.37
N GLY A 124 -1.22 34.51 -10.19
CA GLY A 124 -1.76 35.85 -9.95
C GLY A 124 -2.57 35.91 -8.65
N SER A 125 -3.80 36.43 -8.70
CA SER A 125 -4.77 36.45 -7.61
C SER A 125 -5.70 35.22 -7.60
N GLN A 126 -5.32 34.13 -8.27
CA GLN A 126 -6.15 32.94 -8.39
C GLN A 126 -5.48 31.72 -7.77
N ILE A 127 -6.27 30.94 -7.03
CA ILE A 127 -5.85 29.67 -6.41
C ILE A 127 -6.55 28.53 -7.13
N TYR A 128 -5.78 27.72 -7.85
CA TYR A 128 -6.27 26.53 -8.54
C TYR A 128 -6.19 25.33 -7.60
N VAL A 129 -7.27 24.56 -7.48
CA VAL A 129 -7.38 23.37 -6.64
C VAL A 129 -7.77 22.16 -7.48
N PHE A 130 -6.98 21.09 -7.41
CA PHE A 130 -7.23 19.87 -8.16
C PHE A 130 -7.36 18.64 -7.25
N GLY A 131 -8.32 17.78 -7.61
CA GLY A 131 -8.50 16.44 -7.05
C GLY A 131 -8.75 16.40 -5.54
N GLY A 132 -8.25 15.36 -4.88
CA GLY A 132 -8.45 15.11 -3.45
C GLY A 132 -9.45 14.00 -3.15
N ILE A 133 -9.83 13.87 -1.87
CA ILE A 133 -10.78 12.86 -1.38
C ILE A 133 -11.91 13.56 -0.65
N TYR A 134 -13.14 13.18 -0.97
CA TYR A 134 -14.33 13.45 -0.19
C TYR A 134 -15.02 12.14 0.16
N ASN A 135 -15.14 11.85 1.45
CA ASN A 135 -15.59 10.55 1.98
C ASN A 135 -14.79 9.40 1.35
N ASP A 136 -15.46 8.51 0.62
CA ASP A 136 -14.86 7.38 -0.09
C ASP A 136 -14.61 7.67 -1.58
N SER A 137 -14.91 8.88 -2.06
CA SER A 137 -14.75 9.30 -3.46
C SER A 137 -13.45 10.05 -3.69
N VAL A 138 -12.72 9.64 -4.74
CA VAL A 138 -11.55 10.37 -5.22
C VAL A 138 -11.99 11.33 -6.33
N LEU A 139 -11.53 12.58 -6.28
CA LEU A 139 -11.99 13.65 -7.16
C LEU A 139 -10.99 13.92 -8.28
N SER A 140 -11.47 14.40 -9.43
CA SER A 140 -10.71 14.91 -10.58
C SER A 140 -11.09 16.35 -10.98
N SER A 141 -12.01 16.97 -10.25
CA SER A 141 -12.48 18.34 -10.52
C SER A 141 -11.34 19.36 -10.37
N LEU A 142 -11.28 20.33 -11.27
CA LEU A 142 -10.44 21.51 -11.16
C LEU A 142 -11.30 22.72 -10.76
N TYR A 143 -11.01 23.31 -9.61
CA TYR A 143 -11.64 24.55 -9.15
C TYR A 143 -10.62 25.69 -9.18
N VAL A 144 -11.10 26.91 -9.38
CA VAL A 144 -10.33 28.13 -9.17
C VAL A 144 -11.07 29.03 -8.20
N LEU A 145 -10.37 29.52 -7.18
CA LEU A 145 -10.81 30.60 -6.30
C LEU A 145 -10.14 31.88 -6.77
N ASP A 146 -10.95 32.85 -7.17
CA ASP A 146 -10.49 34.22 -7.42
C ASP A 146 -10.48 34.98 -6.09
N THR A 147 -9.31 35.40 -5.62
CA THR A 147 -9.19 36.01 -4.29
C THR A 147 -9.60 37.47 -4.24
N ASP A 148 -9.70 38.14 -5.39
CA ASP A 148 -10.15 39.53 -5.46
C ASP A 148 -11.68 39.61 -5.31
N THR A 149 -12.40 38.64 -5.89
CA THR A 149 -13.85 38.54 -5.85
C THR A 149 -14.38 37.58 -4.77
N SER A 150 -13.51 36.70 -4.25
CA SER A 150 -13.88 35.59 -3.34
C SER A 150 -14.90 34.63 -3.97
N GLU A 151 -14.78 34.40 -5.29
CA GLU A 151 -15.68 33.52 -6.05
C GLU A 151 -14.97 32.23 -6.46
N TRP A 152 -15.64 31.11 -6.23
CA TRP A 152 -15.26 29.81 -6.78
C TRP A 152 -15.82 29.63 -8.19
N SER A 153 -15.01 29.11 -9.09
CA SER A 153 -15.44 28.62 -10.40
C SER A 153 -14.95 27.19 -10.62
N GLU A 154 -15.85 26.27 -10.95
CA GLU A 154 -15.44 24.97 -11.47
C GLU A 154 -15.02 25.12 -12.94
N ILE A 155 -13.84 24.62 -13.27
CA ILE A 155 -13.31 24.67 -14.63
C ILE A 155 -13.72 23.38 -15.35
N GLU A 156 -14.68 23.52 -16.26
CA GLU A 156 -15.01 22.46 -17.22
C GLU A 156 -13.77 22.08 -18.01
N SER A 157 -13.34 20.83 -17.86
CA SER A 157 -12.05 20.36 -18.32
C SER A 157 -12.19 19.68 -19.69
N CYS A 158 -11.35 20.09 -20.64
CA CYS A 158 -11.27 19.52 -21.98
C CYS A 158 -9.85 19.02 -22.28
N GLY A 159 -9.70 18.07 -23.21
CA GLY A 159 -8.40 17.49 -23.59
C GLY A 159 -8.02 16.27 -22.74
N ASP A 160 -6.71 16.07 -22.52
CA ASP A 160 -6.17 14.90 -21.81
C ASP A 160 -6.25 15.06 -20.29
N GLN A 161 -7.46 15.23 -19.74
CA GLN A 161 -7.62 15.51 -18.32
C GLN A 161 -7.08 14.37 -17.45
N PRO A 162 -6.29 14.68 -16.40
CA PRO A 162 -5.89 13.69 -15.42
C PRO A 162 -7.12 13.09 -14.71
N GLY A 163 -7.24 11.76 -14.70
CA GLY A 163 -8.29 11.06 -13.95
C GLY A 163 -8.21 11.28 -12.42
N PRO A 164 -9.23 10.81 -11.67
CA PRO A 164 -9.36 11.02 -10.23
C PRO A 164 -8.11 10.65 -9.44
N ARG A 165 -7.65 11.57 -8.57
CA ARG A 165 -6.44 11.38 -7.78
C ARG A 165 -6.41 12.21 -6.51
N HIS A 166 -5.79 11.66 -5.49
CA HIS A 166 -5.40 12.39 -4.29
C HIS A 166 -3.92 12.16 -3.97
N SER A 167 -3.36 12.96 -3.07
CA SER A 167 -1.94 12.86 -2.70
C SER A 167 -1.00 12.90 -3.92
N HIS A 168 -1.43 13.55 -4.99
CA HIS A 168 -0.58 13.94 -6.11
C HIS A 168 0.13 15.24 -5.74
N SER A 169 0.94 15.75 -6.66
CA SER A 169 1.60 17.03 -6.50
C SER A 169 1.32 17.89 -7.72
N MET A 170 1.18 19.20 -7.48
CA MET A 170 0.90 20.19 -8.51
C MET A 170 1.76 21.42 -8.27
N ASP A 171 2.34 21.97 -9.33
CA ASP A 171 3.06 23.23 -9.28
C ASP A 171 2.88 23.98 -10.62
N THR A 172 3.19 25.27 -10.65
CA THR A 172 3.04 26.14 -11.81
C THR A 172 4.41 26.47 -12.39
N ASN A 173 4.47 26.57 -13.72
CA ASN A 173 5.60 27.21 -14.39
C ASN A 173 5.06 28.07 -15.52
N LYS A 174 5.32 29.38 -15.43
CA LYS A 174 4.81 30.38 -16.38
C LYS A 174 3.29 30.34 -16.44
N SER A 175 2.70 30.01 -17.59
CA SER A 175 1.25 30.00 -17.83
C SER A 175 0.60 28.62 -17.73
N LYS A 176 1.31 27.63 -17.16
CA LYS A 176 0.84 26.24 -17.11
C LYS A 176 0.93 25.67 -15.71
N LEU A 177 -0.10 24.92 -15.34
CA LEU A 177 -0.10 24.07 -14.15
C LEU A 177 0.39 22.68 -14.55
N TYR A 178 1.23 22.07 -13.73
CA TYR A 178 1.76 20.74 -13.95
C TYR A 178 1.33 19.82 -12.82
N ILE A 179 0.77 18.66 -13.15
CA ILE A 179 0.35 17.64 -12.19
C ILE A 179 1.12 16.36 -12.45
N TYR A 180 1.67 15.78 -11.39
CA TYR A 180 2.30 14.48 -11.45
C TYR A 180 1.76 13.51 -10.38
N GLY A 181 1.62 12.26 -10.81
CA GLY A 181 1.34 11.13 -9.93
C GLY A 181 0.03 11.20 -9.17
N GLY A 182 0.03 10.65 -7.95
CA GLY A 182 -1.13 10.51 -7.07
C GLY A 182 -1.61 9.07 -6.90
N TYR A 183 -2.69 8.91 -6.15
CA TYR A 183 -3.38 7.64 -5.94
C TYR A 183 -4.85 7.79 -6.29
N ASN A 184 -5.39 6.87 -7.08
CA ASN A 184 -6.78 6.92 -7.55
C ASN A 184 -7.76 6.11 -6.69
N GLY A 185 -7.30 5.55 -5.56
CA GLY A 185 -8.07 4.60 -4.74
C GLY A 185 -7.63 3.15 -4.92
N GLU A 186 -6.91 2.84 -6.01
CA GLU A 186 -6.49 1.47 -6.33
C GLU A 186 -4.97 1.33 -6.48
N LYS A 187 -4.35 2.24 -7.23
CA LYS A 187 -2.94 2.20 -7.58
C LYS A 187 -2.30 3.59 -7.57
N ALA A 188 -0.98 3.60 -7.42
CA ALA A 188 -0.17 4.79 -7.66
C ALA A 188 -0.20 5.14 -9.15
N LEU A 189 -0.15 6.43 -9.46
CA LEU A 189 -0.15 7.00 -10.80
C LEU A 189 1.21 7.62 -11.12
N GLY A 190 1.61 7.64 -12.40
CA GLY A 190 2.91 8.16 -12.85
C GLY A 190 2.86 9.09 -14.06
N GLY A 191 1.66 9.53 -14.47
CA GLY A 191 1.51 10.42 -15.62
C GLY A 191 1.77 11.88 -15.26
N LEU A 192 2.41 12.61 -16.18
CA LEU A 192 2.62 14.06 -16.13
C LEU A 192 1.62 14.77 -17.05
N TYR A 193 0.90 15.72 -16.49
CA TYR A 193 -0.13 16.47 -17.19
C TYR A 193 0.16 17.96 -17.05
N SER A 194 -0.12 18.73 -18.11
CA SER A 194 -0.17 20.18 -18.01
C SER A 194 -1.55 20.72 -18.32
N PHE A 195 -1.99 21.71 -17.56
CA PHE A 195 -3.14 22.54 -17.87
C PHE A 195 -2.65 23.91 -18.33
N ASP A 196 -3.06 24.34 -19.51
CA ASP A 196 -2.79 25.67 -20.01
C ASP A 196 -3.92 26.62 -19.59
N ILE A 197 -3.57 27.65 -18.82
CA ILE A 197 -4.54 28.52 -18.15
C ILE A 197 -5.29 29.41 -19.15
N GLN A 198 -4.64 29.78 -20.25
CA GLN A 198 -5.23 30.66 -21.26
C GLN A 198 -6.23 29.90 -22.13
N THR A 199 -5.85 28.71 -22.58
CA THR A 199 -6.69 27.87 -23.46
C THR A 199 -7.66 26.98 -22.69
N ARG A 200 -7.44 26.78 -21.39
CA ARG A 200 -8.16 25.85 -20.51
C ARG A 200 -8.14 24.39 -20.98
N LEU A 201 -7.03 23.99 -21.60
CA LEU A 201 -6.85 22.64 -22.12
C LEU A 201 -5.84 21.85 -21.30
N TRP A 202 -6.21 20.59 -21.00
CA TRP A 202 -5.29 19.60 -20.47
C TRP A 202 -4.52 18.92 -21.61
N SER A 203 -3.25 18.62 -21.36
CA SER A 203 -2.41 17.83 -22.26
C SER A 203 -1.54 16.87 -21.46
N GLU A 204 -1.47 15.61 -21.89
CA GLU A 204 -0.53 14.66 -21.33
C GLU A 204 0.87 14.94 -21.89
N ILE A 205 1.85 15.18 -21.02
CA ILE A 205 3.22 15.46 -21.46
C ILE A 205 3.96 14.15 -21.64
N LYS A 206 4.28 13.83 -22.89
CA LYS A 206 5.25 12.78 -23.20
C LYS A 206 6.66 13.29 -22.94
N THR A 207 7.38 12.58 -22.08
CA THR A 207 8.74 12.91 -21.66
C THR A 207 9.72 11.83 -22.10
N ILE A 208 10.99 12.20 -22.25
CA ILE A 208 12.10 11.30 -22.58
C ILE A 208 13.04 11.13 -21.38
N GLY A 209 13.81 10.04 -21.37
CA GLY A 209 14.69 9.69 -20.26
C GLY A 209 13.99 8.90 -19.14
N ARG A 210 14.72 8.59 -18.08
CA ARG A 210 14.21 7.81 -16.93
C ARG A 210 13.34 8.71 -16.04
N SER A 211 12.04 8.59 -16.19
CA SER A 211 11.03 9.27 -15.35
C SER A 211 10.91 8.60 -13.98
N PRO A 212 10.37 9.29 -12.96
CA PRO A 212 9.99 8.63 -11.73
C PRO A 212 8.94 7.53 -11.99
N ASN A 213 8.98 6.47 -11.18
CA ASN A 213 7.89 5.49 -11.13
C ASN A 213 6.61 6.11 -10.55
N ALA A 214 5.48 5.50 -10.89
CA ALA A 214 4.17 5.86 -10.37
C ALA A 214 4.18 5.95 -8.83
N ARG A 215 3.79 7.11 -8.29
CA ARG A 215 3.93 7.43 -6.86
C ARG A 215 2.91 8.44 -6.35
N PHE A 216 2.73 8.47 -5.04
CA PHE A 216 1.86 9.43 -4.34
C PHE A 216 2.53 9.91 -3.03
N SER A 217 2.00 10.99 -2.46
CA SER A 217 2.56 11.65 -1.27
C SER A 217 4.02 12.09 -1.45
N HIS A 218 4.42 12.40 -2.69
CA HIS A 218 5.74 12.90 -3.06
C HIS A 218 5.77 14.43 -3.05
N LEU A 219 6.96 14.99 -3.18
CA LEU A 219 7.24 16.42 -3.29
C LEU A 219 7.34 16.81 -4.75
N MET A 220 6.82 17.98 -5.11
CA MET A 220 7.04 18.60 -6.41
C MET A 220 7.37 20.08 -6.22
N PHE A 221 8.28 20.60 -7.03
CA PHE A 221 8.64 22.01 -7.04
C PHE A 221 8.99 22.47 -8.45
N SER A 222 8.78 23.75 -8.72
CA SER A 222 9.18 24.45 -9.93
C SER A 222 10.39 25.33 -9.61
N TYR A 223 11.40 25.29 -10.47
CA TYR A 223 12.57 26.15 -10.35
C TYR A 223 13.09 26.48 -11.74
N SER A 224 13.12 27.76 -12.10
CA SER A 224 13.51 28.22 -13.44
C SER A 224 12.71 27.50 -14.54
N ASN A 225 13.34 26.65 -15.37
CA ASN A 225 12.68 25.84 -16.40
C ASN A 225 12.59 24.35 -16.03
N TYR A 226 12.73 24.01 -14.75
CA TYR A 226 12.72 22.64 -14.26
C TYR A 226 11.51 22.38 -13.37
N ILE A 227 10.99 21.15 -13.46
CA ILE A 227 10.08 20.57 -12.47
C ILE A 227 10.84 19.46 -11.74
N GLY A 228 10.95 19.58 -10.43
CA GLY A 228 11.55 18.58 -9.57
C GLY A 228 10.53 17.68 -8.90
N ILE A 229 10.85 16.39 -8.77
CA ILE A 229 10.06 15.40 -8.02
C ILE A 229 10.99 14.64 -7.07
N LEU A 230 10.56 14.52 -5.82
CA LEU A 230 11.32 13.84 -4.78
C LEU A 230 10.39 13.05 -3.85
N GLY A 231 10.84 11.89 -3.36
CA GLY A 231 10.12 11.18 -2.29
C GLY A 231 8.83 10.48 -2.69
N GLY A 232 8.02 10.19 -1.68
CA GLY A 232 6.70 9.58 -1.80
C GLY A 232 6.69 8.05 -1.71
N CYS A 233 5.53 7.47 -2.00
CA CYS A 233 5.28 6.03 -1.97
C CYS A 233 5.03 5.50 -3.39
N PRO A 234 5.56 4.32 -3.76
CA PRO A 234 6.32 3.39 -2.92
C PRO A 234 7.70 3.94 -2.52
N VAL A 235 8.11 3.66 -1.28
CA VAL A 235 9.40 4.10 -0.75
C VAL A 235 10.50 3.23 -1.35
N SER A 236 11.53 3.85 -1.91
CA SER A 236 12.75 3.19 -2.39
C SER A 236 13.85 3.22 -1.34
N GLU A 237 14.76 2.24 -1.39
CA GLU A 237 15.95 2.17 -0.51
C GLU A 237 16.85 3.40 -0.66
N HIS A 238 16.90 3.98 -1.86
CA HIS A 238 17.59 5.24 -2.14
C HIS A 238 16.61 6.29 -2.67
N GLN A 239 16.67 7.49 -2.11
CA GLN A 239 15.90 8.63 -2.61
C GLN A 239 16.67 9.29 -3.76
N GLU A 240 15.98 9.49 -4.88
CA GLU A 240 16.52 10.17 -6.06
C GLU A 240 15.71 11.44 -6.32
N LEU A 241 16.40 12.53 -6.68
CA LEU A 241 15.77 13.74 -7.18
C LEU A 241 15.62 13.64 -8.69
N PHE A 242 14.38 13.68 -9.17
CA PHE A 242 14.06 13.67 -10.59
C PHE A 242 13.82 15.11 -11.05
N LEU A 243 14.59 15.59 -12.03
CA LEU A 243 14.43 16.91 -12.62
C LEU A 243 13.99 16.78 -14.08
N LEU A 244 12.83 17.32 -14.40
CA LEU A 244 12.36 17.46 -15.77
C LEU A 244 12.77 18.83 -16.30
N ASP A 245 13.57 18.87 -17.36
CA ASP A 245 13.74 20.08 -18.15
C ASP A 245 12.50 20.30 -19.02
N LEU A 246 11.78 21.41 -18.80
CA LEU A 246 10.57 21.74 -19.53
C LEU A 246 10.84 22.13 -21.00
N ARG A 247 12.07 22.49 -21.37
CA ARG A 247 12.43 22.84 -22.75
C ARG A 247 12.61 21.58 -23.59
N SER A 248 13.43 20.65 -23.11
CA SER A 248 13.70 19.38 -23.80
C SER A 248 12.71 18.26 -23.48
N LYS A 249 11.87 18.43 -22.45
CA LYS A 249 10.99 17.40 -21.88
C LYS A 249 11.75 16.14 -21.45
N SER A 250 13.00 16.31 -21.01
CA SER A 250 13.89 15.22 -20.61
C SER A 250 14.09 15.15 -19.09
N TRP A 251 14.03 13.94 -18.56
CA TRP A 251 14.30 13.66 -17.15
C TRP A 251 15.79 13.47 -16.89
N LYS A 252 16.30 14.16 -15.87
CA LYS A 252 17.61 13.95 -15.25
C LYS A 252 17.42 13.42 -13.83
N ASN A 253 18.31 12.51 -13.41
CA ASN A 253 18.27 11.88 -12.10
C ASN A 253 19.51 12.28 -11.32
N ILE A 254 19.32 12.89 -10.15
CA ILE A 254 20.41 13.34 -9.29
C ILE A 254 20.33 12.55 -7.98
N ALA A 255 21.40 11.81 -7.69
CA ALA A 255 21.60 11.23 -6.37
C ALA A 255 22.07 12.35 -5.42
N VAL A 256 21.29 12.63 -4.39
CA VAL A 256 21.62 13.65 -3.39
C VAL A 256 22.00 12.91 -2.11
N LYS A 257 23.27 13.05 -1.68
CA LYS A 257 23.78 12.29 -0.52
C LYS A 257 23.12 12.69 0.81
N SER A 258 22.67 13.93 0.94
CA SER A 258 22.09 14.46 2.19
C SER A 258 20.69 13.96 2.52
N ILE A 259 20.11 13.08 1.69
CA ILE A 259 18.69 12.69 1.76
C ILE A 259 18.46 11.17 1.84
N GLU A 260 19.51 10.35 1.94
CA GLU A 260 19.40 8.88 1.88
C GLU A 260 18.56 8.25 3.01
N GLU A 261 18.54 8.85 4.21
CA GLU A 261 17.85 8.28 5.39
C GLU A 261 16.40 8.74 5.56
N SER A 262 15.93 9.68 4.73
CA SER A 262 14.64 10.35 4.85
C SER A 262 13.60 9.81 3.87
N LEU A 263 12.34 9.72 4.31
CA LEU A 263 11.27 9.10 3.51
C LEU A 263 10.64 10.07 2.50
N PHE A 264 10.63 11.36 2.82
CA PHE A 264 9.92 12.43 2.08
C PHE A 264 8.48 12.10 1.67
N VAL A 265 7.79 11.35 2.53
CA VAL A 265 6.37 11.01 2.36
C VAL A 265 5.54 12.07 3.06
N ARG A 266 4.63 12.76 2.33
CA ARG A 266 3.75 13.81 2.89
C ARG A 266 4.50 14.96 3.58
N SER A 267 5.72 15.22 3.14
CA SER A 267 6.51 16.41 3.48
C SER A 267 6.01 17.61 2.69
N THR A 268 6.49 18.80 3.03
CA THR A 268 6.40 20.00 2.19
C THR A 268 7.78 20.34 1.64
N ILE A 269 7.84 20.94 0.45
CA ILE A 269 9.07 21.45 -0.14
C ILE A 269 8.83 22.90 -0.55
N ASN A 270 9.80 23.77 -0.27
CA ASN A 270 9.73 25.18 -0.60
C ASN A 270 11.07 25.60 -1.21
N VAL A 271 11.02 26.37 -2.29
CA VAL A 271 12.19 27.03 -2.87
C VAL A 271 12.38 28.34 -2.11
N VAL A 272 13.55 28.51 -1.50
CA VAL A 272 13.92 29.73 -0.74
C VAL A 272 15.27 30.21 -1.26
N GLY A 273 15.24 31.29 -2.04
CA GLY A 273 16.38 31.69 -2.87
C GLY A 273 16.75 30.54 -3.83
N ASP A 274 17.94 29.99 -3.63
CA ASP A 274 18.48 28.89 -4.44
C ASP A 274 18.32 27.51 -3.77
N ASP A 275 17.86 27.46 -2.52
CA ASP A 275 17.82 26.22 -1.75
C ASP A 275 16.43 25.57 -1.74
N LEU A 276 16.43 24.24 -1.64
CA LEU A 276 15.21 23.48 -1.41
C LEU A 276 15.12 23.15 0.07
N ILE A 277 14.09 23.68 0.73
CA ILE A 277 13.81 23.45 2.14
C ILE A 277 12.64 22.47 2.26
N ILE A 278 12.90 21.35 2.91
CA ILE A 278 11.94 20.27 3.09
C ILE A 278 11.57 20.18 4.56
N ILE A 279 10.27 20.26 4.85
CA ILE A 279 9.77 20.28 6.23
C ILE A 279 8.83 19.10 6.46
N GLY A 280 9.04 18.45 7.60
CA GLY A 280 8.20 17.39 8.14
C GLY A 280 7.96 16.24 7.17
N GLY A 281 6.74 15.71 7.21
CA GLY A 281 6.39 14.45 6.59
C GLY A 281 6.93 13.26 7.37
N GLY A 282 6.76 12.08 6.79
CA GLY A 282 7.02 10.81 7.44
C GLY A 282 6.01 9.75 7.07
N ALA A 283 6.13 8.61 7.72
CA ALA A 283 5.20 7.51 7.58
C ALA A 283 4.83 6.96 8.95
N SER A 284 3.53 6.71 9.13
CA SER A 284 3.10 5.81 10.20
C SER A 284 3.22 4.40 9.65
N CYS A 285 4.25 3.70 10.08
CA CYS A 285 4.38 2.29 9.84
C CYS A 285 3.66 1.56 10.97
N TYR A 286 3.08 0.41 10.63
CA TYR A 286 2.66 -0.54 11.62
C TYR A 286 3.92 -0.88 12.47
N ALA A 287 4.91 -1.58 11.95
CA ALA A 287 5.99 -2.15 12.77
C ALA A 287 6.88 -1.16 13.58
N PHE A 288 6.97 0.12 13.22
CA PHE A 288 7.94 1.08 13.81
C PHE A 288 7.31 2.41 14.24
N GLY A 289 5.98 2.48 14.22
CA GLY A 289 5.23 3.63 14.69
C GLY A 289 5.37 4.77 13.70
N THR A 290 5.31 5.97 14.22
CA THR A 290 5.34 7.17 13.41
C THR A 290 6.79 7.64 13.26
N LYS A 291 7.41 7.37 12.10
CA LYS A 291 8.69 7.97 11.73
C LYS A 291 8.40 9.30 11.04
N PHE A 292 8.86 10.40 11.64
CA PHE A 292 8.89 11.71 10.98
C PHE A 292 10.23 11.93 10.30
N ASN A 293 10.24 12.76 9.26
CA ASN A 293 11.50 13.25 8.71
C ASN A 293 11.94 14.48 9.50
N GLU A 294 13.25 14.60 9.68
CA GLU A 294 13.85 15.86 10.13
C GLU A 294 13.77 16.90 8.99
N PRO A 295 13.69 18.20 9.34
CA PRO A 295 13.83 19.27 8.35
C PRO A 295 15.14 19.13 7.59
N ASN A 296 15.09 19.22 6.27
CA ASN A 296 16.25 19.01 5.40
C ASN A 296 16.42 20.22 4.47
N ARG A 297 17.68 20.57 4.19
CA ARG A 297 18.06 21.61 3.23
C ARG A 297 18.94 20.97 2.17
N ILE A 298 18.53 21.10 0.90
CA ILE A 298 19.35 20.72 -0.24
C ILE A 298 19.97 21.99 -0.81
N GLU A 299 21.27 22.16 -0.57
CA GLU A 299 22.04 23.30 -1.06
C GLU A 299 22.43 23.11 -2.52
N GLN A 300 22.16 24.14 -3.32
CA GLN A 300 22.32 24.09 -4.77
C GLN A 300 23.78 24.12 -5.23
N LYS A 301 24.62 24.94 -4.56
CA LYS A 301 26.03 25.17 -4.93
C LYS A 301 26.93 23.95 -4.77
N VAL A 302 26.54 22.99 -3.92
CA VAL A 302 27.33 21.78 -3.62
C VAL A 302 26.99 20.62 -4.58
N ASN A 303 25.81 20.64 -5.23
CA ASN A 303 25.29 19.52 -6.02
C ASN A 303 25.09 19.81 -7.51
N GLY A 304 25.68 20.89 -8.04
CA GLY A 304 25.86 21.07 -9.50
C GLY A 304 24.66 21.58 -10.29
N PHE A 305 23.57 22.04 -9.65
CA PHE A 305 22.43 22.60 -10.38
C PHE A 305 22.76 23.87 -11.19
N ALA A 306 23.82 24.62 -10.82
CA ALA A 306 24.27 25.81 -11.54
C ALA A 306 25.04 25.50 -12.84
N ASN A 307 25.56 24.27 -13.02
CA ASN A 307 26.25 23.85 -14.24
C ASN A 307 25.29 23.26 -15.30
N LEU A 308 23.99 23.24 -15.02
CA LEU A 308 22.98 22.71 -15.94
C LEU A 308 22.74 23.60 -17.17
N ASP A 309 23.24 24.84 -17.22
CA ASP A 309 23.21 25.67 -18.43
C ASP A 309 24.57 25.66 -19.18
N SER A 310 25.70 25.30 -18.54
CA SER A 310 27.05 25.34 -19.13
C SER A 310 27.50 24.03 -19.80
N GLU A 311 26.91 22.88 -19.42
CA GLU A 311 27.15 21.60 -20.12
C GLU A 311 26.38 21.47 -21.45
N PHE A 312 25.55 22.45 -21.82
CA PHE A 312 24.67 22.39 -23.00
C PHE A 312 25.28 22.90 -24.32
N GLU A 313 26.53 23.35 -24.33
CA GLU A 313 27.20 23.76 -25.57
C GLU A 313 28.14 22.70 -26.19
N GLU A 314 28.60 21.69 -25.44
CA GLU A 314 29.54 20.68 -25.98
C GLU A 314 28.90 19.38 -26.50
N GLN A 315 27.62 19.12 -26.21
CA GLN A 315 26.90 17.95 -26.75
C GLN A 315 25.99 18.26 -27.95
N ARG A 316 26.19 19.41 -28.61
CA ARG A 316 25.49 19.81 -29.85
C ARG A 316 26.06 19.20 -31.13
N ILE A 317 27.03 18.31 -31.04
CA ILE A 317 27.57 17.59 -32.20
C ILE A 317 27.33 16.10 -31.94
N ASN A 318 26.46 15.51 -32.76
CA ASN A 318 26.05 14.09 -32.80
C ASN A 318 24.73 13.73 -32.10
N SER A 319 23.61 14.27 -32.61
CA SER A 319 22.42 13.45 -32.75
C SER A 319 21.82 13.71 -34.12
N VAL A 320 21.98 12.74 -35.01
CA VAL A 320 21.31 12.70 -36.31
C VAL A 320 19.98 12.01 -36.07
N ASP A 321 18.88 12.64 -36.50
CA ASP A 321 17.56 12.03 -36.59
C ASP A 321 17.67 10.71 -37.36
N SER A 322 17.38 9.59 -36.69
CA SER A 322 17.30 8.29 -37.37
C SER A 322 15.86 8.05 -37.83
N VAL A 323 15.73 7.88 -39.13
CA VAL A 323 14.52 7.47 -39.84
C VAL A 323 14.18 6.05 -39.39
N VAL A 324 12.95 5.84 -38.89
CA VAL A 324 12.45 4.52 -38.48
C VAL A 324 12.48 3.55 -39.66
N GLY A 325 13.41 2.59 -39.62
CA GLY A 325 13.50 1.51 -40.61
C GLY A 325 12.40 0.46 -40.42
N PRO A 326 12.14 -0.39 -41.43
CA PRO A 326 11.13 -1.45 -41.33
C PRO A 326 11.46 -2.46 -40.22
N PRO A 327 10.46 -3.06 -39.56
CA PRO A 327 10.67 -4.01 -38.48
C PRO A 327 11.55 -5.18 -38.96
N CYS A 328 12.54 -5.56 -38.16
CA CYS A 328 13.50 -6.60 -38.50
C CYS A 328 13.36 -7.83 -37.58
N VAL A 329 13.78 -8.98 -38.09
CA VAL A 329 14.00 -10.22 -37.32
C VAL A 329 15.44 -10.70 -37.55
N LEU A 330 15.98 -11.38 -36.55
CA LEU A 330 17.21 -12.13 -36.66
C LEU A 330 16.88 -13.58 -36.99
N ARG A 331 17.26 -14.02 -38.18
CA ARG A 331 17.11 -15.40 -38.63
C ARG A 331 18.30 -16.22 -38.17
N VAL A 332 18.06 -17.27 -37.38
CA VAL A 332 19.08 -18.20 -36.88
C VAL A 332 18.71 -19.63 -37.24
N GLU A 333 19.70 -20.53 -37.35
CA GLU A 333 19.40 -21.96 -37.53
C GLU A 333 18.63 -22.51 -36.32
N LYS A 334 17.69 -23.43 -36.57
CA LYS A 334 16.79 -23.95 -35.52
C LYS A 334 17.53 -24.53 -34.31
N GLN A 335 18.67 -25.18 -34.51
CA GLN A 335 19.50 -25.72 -33.42
C GLN A 335 20.01 -24.65 -32.46
N TYR A 336 20.21 -23.42 -32.93
CA TYR A 336 20.67 -22.27 -32.14
C TYR A 336 19.54 -21.34 -31.70
N GLY A 337 18.28 -21.64 -32.02
CA GLY A 337 17.13 -20.77 -31.74
C GLY A 337 16.94 -20.41 -30.27
N LYS A 338 17.22 -21.35 -29.34
CA LYS A 338 17.17 -21.09 -27.89
C LYS A 338 18.32 -20.17 -27.45
N LEU A 339 19.54 -20.49 -27.88
CA LEU A 339 20.74 -19.71 -27.55
C LEU A 339 20.62 -18.27 -28.06
N GLY A 340 20.26 -18.08 -29.33
CA GLY A 340 20.08 -16.76 -29.92
C GLY A 340 18.99 -15.94 -29.21
N LYS A 341 17.89 -16.59 -28.81
CA LYS A 341 16.82 -15.95 -28.04
C LYS A 341 17.30 -15.51 -26.65
N ASP A 342 18.04 -16.36 -25.95
CA ASP A 342 18.53 -16.07 -24.60
C ASP A 342 19.57 -14.93 -24.62
N VAL A 343 20.46 -14.91 -25.62
CA VAL A 343 21.41 -13.81 -25.86
C VAL A 343 20.67 -12.50 -26.15
N LEU A 344 19.74 -12.48 -27.10
CA LEU A 344 18.98 -11.27 -27.43
C LEU A 344 18.17 -10.76 -26.23
N LYS A 345 17.57 -11.67 -25.45
CA LYS A 345 16.79 -11.32 -24.27
C LYS A 345 17.66 -10.70 -23.17
N LYS A 346 18.89 -11.20 -22.95
CA LYS A 346 19.82 -10.68 -21.93
C LYS A 346 20.14 -9.19 -22.13
N PHE A 347 20.33 -8.76 -23.38
CA PHE A 347 20.74 -7.38 -23.69
C PHE A 347 19.57 -6.43 -24.04
N GLY A 348 18.32 -6.90 -23.94
CA GLY A 348 17.14 -6.13 -24.36
C GLY A 348 17.07 -5.94 -25.87
N TRP A 349 17.67 -6.85 -26.64
CA TRP A 349 17.71 -6.85 -28.10
C TRP A 349 16.55 -7.62 -28.73
N LEU A 350 15.86 -8.46 -27.94
CA LEU A 350 14.67 -9.19 -28.39
C LEU A 350 13.41 -8.33 -28.20
N ASP A 351 12.62 -8.19 -29.25
CA ASP A 351 11.29 -7.60 -29.20
C ASP A 351 10.29 -8.64 -28.68
N LEU A 352 9.73 -8.37 -27.49
CA LEU A 352 8.84 -9.28 -26.78
C LEU A 352 7.36 -9.14 -27.19
N GLU A 353 7.02 -8.11 -27.95
CA GLU A 353 5.64 -7.83 -28.39
C GLU A 353 5.27 -8.60 -29.66
N ARG A 354 6.28 -8.99 -30.46
CA ARG A 354 6.14 -9.79 -31.68
C ARG A 354 6.39 -11.28 -31.44
N LYS A 355 5.72 -12.13 -32.21
CA LYS A 355 5.88 -13.59 -32.11
C LYS A 355 7.16 -14.06 -32.79
N VAL A 356 7.89 -14.95 -32.12
CA VAL A 356 8.91 -15.81 -32.74
C VAL A 356 8.21 -16.82 -33.66
N TYR A 357 8.74 -17.04 -34.86
CA TYR A 357 8.20 -18.01 -35.83
C TYR A 357 9.31 -18.75 -36.57
N SER A 358 8.95 -19.84 -37.24
CA SER A 358 9.86 -20.64 -38.06
C SER A 358 9.68 -20.34 -39.55
N GLN A 359 10.77 -20.36 -40.31
CA GLN A 359 10.77 -20.18 -41.78
C GLN A 359 11.39 -21.42 -42.45
N GLU A 360 11.18 -21.58 -43.77
CA GLU A 360 11.75 -22.66 -44.59
C GLU A 360 11.54 -24.05 -43.98
N ALA A 361 10.30 -24.51 -43.88
CA ALA A 361 9.93 -25.82 -43.31
C ALA A 361 10.47 -26.11 -41.88
N GLY A 362 10.90 -25.07 -41.15
CA GLY A 362 11.41 -25.19 -39.80
C GLY A 362 12.92 -25.35 -39.69
N PHE A 363 13.70 -25.12 -40.76
CA PHE A 363 15.16 -25.10 -40.66
C PHE A 363 15.69 -23.84 -39.95
N HIS A 364 14.94 -22.74 -40.03
CA HIS A 364 15.31 -21.45 -39.43
C HIS A 364 14.26 -20.95 -38.44
N ILE A 365 14.72 -20.21 -37.42
CA ILE A 365 13.90 -19.50 -36.44
C ILE A 365 14.14 -18.00 -36.60
N CYS A 366 13.05 -17.25 -36.73
CA CYS A 366 13.06 -15.80 -36.84
C CYS A 366 12.73 -15.18 -35.48
N LEU A 367 13.71 -14.45 -34.93
CA LEU A 367 13.63 -13.80 -33.62
C LEU A 367 13.40 -12.29 -33.82
N PRO A 368 12.24 -11.74 -33.43
CA PRO A 368 11.99 -10.29 -33.53
C PRO A 368 13.01 -9.50 -32.73
N VAL A 369 13.66 -8.52 -33.35
CA VAL A 369 14.71 -7.71 -32.72
C VAL A 369 14.30 -6.25 -32.59
N THR A 370 14.83 -5.58 -31.56
CA THR A 370 14.61 -4.15 -31.30
C THR A 370 15.50 -3.28 -32.20
N GLU A 371 15.15 -2.00 -32.33
CA GLU A 371 15.98 -1.03 -33.05
C GLU A 371 17.38 -0.86 -32.43
N LYS A 372 17.46 -0.98 -31.09
CA LYS A 372 18.71 -1.01 -30.33
C LYS A 372 19.67 -2.10 -30.78
N PHE A 373 19.17 -3.25 -31.24
CA PHE A 373 20.02 -4.29 -31.80
C PHE A 373 20.52 -3.93 -33.21
N CYS A 374 19.66 -3.29 -34.01
CA CYS A 374 19.97 -2.90 -35.38
C CYS A 374 21.12 -1.90 -35.44
N THR A 375 21.16 -0.93 -34.53
CA THR A 375 22.24 0.06 -34.42
C THR A 375 23.57 -0.57 -33.99
N VAL A 376 23.54 -1.54 -33.07
CA VAL A 376 24.74 -2.27 -32.62
C VAL A 376 25.34 -3.12 -33.74
N LEU A 377 24.52 -3.81 -34.53
CA LEU A 377 24.97 -4.65 -35.65
C LEU A 377 25.61 -3.83 -36.78
N GLU A 378 25.15 -2.60 -37.01
CA GLU A 378 25.66 -1.71 -38.06
C GLU A 378 27.02 -1.07 -37.68
N ALA A 379 27.28 -0.90 -36.38
CA ALA A 379 28.53 -0.33 -35.85
C ALA A 379 29.72 -1.31 -35.83
N GLU A 380 29.49 -2.63 -35.80
CA GLU A 380 30.55 -3.65 -35.62
C GLU A 380 30.90 -4.45 -36.90
N LYS A 381 30.70 -3.90 -38.10
CA LYS A 381 31.16 -4.53 -39.36
C LYS A 381 32.70 -4.52 -39.48
N GLY A 382 33.35 -5.42 -38.76
CA GLY A 382 34.77 -5.72 -38.93
C GLY A 382 35.45 -6.15 -37.64
N LEU A 383 35.51 -7.47 -37.41
CA LEU A 383 36.65 -8.21 -36.84
C LEU A 383 36.20 -9.67 -36.62
N ALA A 384 36.85 -10.59 -37.31
CA ALA A 384 36.74 -12.01 -37.07
C ALA A 384 38.11 -12.52 -36.63
N GLU A 385 38.29 -12.87 -35.35
CA GLU A 385 39.38 -13.77 -34.91
C GLU A 385 38.98 -14.60 -33.68
N ASN A 386 39.15 -15.92 -33.85
CA ASN A 386 39.33 -17.04 -32.92
C ASN A 386 38.41 -17.23 -31.68
N PHE A 387 37.81 -18.42 -31.61
CA PHE A 387 36.89 -18.87 -30.56
C PHE A 387 37.53 -19.95 -29.66
N GLU A 388 37.33 -19.84 -28.34
CA GLU A 388 37.28 -20.98 -27.42
C GLU A 388 35.85 -21.10 -26.84
N PRO A 389 35.31 -22.32 -26.64
CA PRO A 389 33.95 -22.50 -26.15
C PRO A 389 33.86 -22.26 -24.63
N LEU A 390 32.95 -21.39 -24.18
CA LEU A 390 32.70 -21.17 -22.75
C LEU A 390 31.25 -21.50 -22.34
N ASN A 391 31.14 -22.15 -21.19
CA ASN A 391 29.93 -22.75 -20.62
C ASN A 391 29.08 -21.80 -19.75
N ASP A 392 29.33 -20.49 -19.73
CA ASP A 392 28.60 -19.59 -18.82
C ASP A 392 28.18 -18.26 -19.46
N ILE A 393 26.85 -18.03 -19.50
CA ILE A 393 26.21 -16.90 -20.19
C ILE A 393 26.19 -15.64 -19.30
N GLN A 394 26.49 -15.73 -18.00
CA GLN A 394 26.26 -14.64 -17.05
C GLN A 394 27.22 -13.44 -17.20
N SER A 395 28.46 -13.61 -17.69
CA SER A 395 29.50 -12.56 -17.77
C SER A 395 29.74 -11.92 -19.15
N LEU A 396 28.89 -12.22 -20.15
CA LEU A 396 29.07 -11.77 -21.55
C LEU A 396 29.07 -10.25 -21.75
N LYS A 397 30.05 -9.74 -22.50
CA LYS A 397 30.10 -8.37 -23.06
C LYS A 397 29.33 -8.29 -24.39
N PRO A 398 28.83 -7.11 -24.81
CA PRO A 398 28.05 -6.95 -26.06
C PRO A 398 28.76 -7.44 -27.33
N SER A 399 30.06 -7.16 -27.50
CA SER A 399 30.84 -7.59 -28.66
C SER A 399 31.01 -9.11 -28.74
N THR A 400 31.22 -9.78 -27.59
CA THR A 400 31.26 -11.25 -27.52
C THR A 400 29.89 -11.87 -27.84
N ALA A 401 28.80 -11.23 -27.41
CA ALA A 401 27.45 -11.67 -27.72
C ALA A 401 27.13 -11.56 -29.23
N LEU A 402 27.65 -10.54 -29.91
CA LEU A 402 27.50 -10.39 -31.35
C LEU A 402 28.25 -11.49 -32.12
N ASN A 403 29.47 -11.81 -31.71
CA ASN A 403 30.26 -12.92 -32.27
C ASN A 403 29.56 -14.28 -32.11
N ILE A 404 28.90 -14.51 -30.96
CA ILE A 404 28.09 -15.72 -30.74
C ILE A 404 26.93 -15.77 -31.74
N LEU A 405 26.18 -14.68 -31.91
CA LEU A 405 25.08 -14.62 -32.88
C LEU A 405 25.58 -14.88 -34.31
N ILE A 406 26.69 -14.25 -34.73
CA ILE A 406 27.29 -14.46 -36.05
C ILE A 406 27.70 -15.93 -36.26
N SER A 407 28.31 -16.57 -35.26
CA SER A 407 28.70 -17.99 -35.33
C SER A 407 27.50 -18.96 -35.42
N CYS A 408 26.31 -18.52 -35.00
CA CYS A 408 25.06 -19.28 -35.14
C CYS A 408 24.39 -19.12 -36.53
N GLY A 409 25.09 -18.53 -37.50
CA GLY A 409 24.57 -18.24 -38.83
C GLY A 409 23.53 -17.11 -38.83
N ALA A 410 23.54 -16.23 -37.82
CA ALA A 410 22.51 -15.20 -37.67
C ALA A 410 22.52 -14.20 -38.82
N THR A 411 21.38 -14.04 -39.49
CA THR A 411 21.20 -13.08 -40.60
C THR A 411 20.03 -12.13 -40.30
N LYS A 412 20.28 -10.81 -40.39
CA LYS A 412 19.23 -9.78 -40.24
C LYS A 412 18.38 -9.78 -41.51
N ILE A 413 17.06 -9.91 -41.35
CA ILE A 413 16.09 -9.80 -42.46
C ILE A 413 14.94 -8.89 -42.04
N VAL A 414 14.25 -8.32 -43.03
CA VAL A 414 13.03 -7.53 -42.82
C VAL A 414 11.89 -8.48 -42.43
N ASP A 415 11.11 -8.11 -41.42
CA ASP A 415 10.01 -8.90 -40.87
C ASP A 415 8.72 -8.66 -41.65
N GLU A 416 8.48 -9.47 -42.68
CA GLU A 416 7.26 -9.39 -43.50
C GLU A 416 6.02 -10.00 -42.80
N VAL A 417 6.21 -10.72 -41.68
CA VAL A 417 5.16 -11.48 -40.98
C VAL A 417 4.91 -10.91 -39.59
N VAL A 418 4.43 -9.66 -39.51
CA VAL A 418 4.11 -9.00 -38.24
C VAL A 418 2.86 -9.62 -37.59
N LYS A 419 3.04 -10.67 -36.78
CA LYS A 419 1.97 -11.29 -35.98
C LYS A 419 2.09 -10.92 -34.50
N VAL A 420 1.22 -10.01 -34.04
CA VAL A 420 1.10 -9.58 -32.63
C VAL A 420 0.55 -10.73 -31.76
N LYS A 421 1.01 -10.82 -30.50
CA LYS A 421 0.53 -11.80 -29.52
C LYS A 421 -0.81 -11.34 -28.91
N LYS A 422 -1.92 -12.08 -29.12
CA LYS A 422 -3.18 -11.84 -28.37
C LYS A 422 -3.03 -12.35 -26.94
N SER A 423 -3.26 -11.48 -25.95
CA SER A 423 -3.24 -11.81 -24.53
C SER A 423 -4.56 -12.44 -24.07
N PRO A 424 -4.56 -13.33 -23.05
CA PRO A 424 -5.78 -13.78 -22.40
C PRO A 424 -6.53 -12.59 -21.79
N ILE A 425 -7.85 -12.53 -21.96
CA ILE A 425 -8.71 -11.51 -21.33
C ILE A 425 -8.73 -11.79 -19.82
N SER A 426 -8.47 -10.77 -19.00
CA SER A 426 -8.48 -10.91 -17.54
C SER A 426 -9.92 -11.14 -17.02
N PRO A 427 -10.11 -11.84 -15.88
CA PRO A 427 -11.44 -12.00 -15.27
C PRO A 427 -12.14 -10.66 -15.00
N PHE A 428 -11.38 -9.64 -14.64
CA PHE A 428 -11.90 -8.27 -14.50
C PHE A 428 -12.43 -7.71 -15.82
N ASN A 429 -11.68 -7.83 -16.92
CA ASN A 429 -12.14 -7.34 -18.23
C ASN A 429 -13.36 -8.11 -18.72
N MET A 430 -13.41 -9.43 -18.48
CA MET A 430 -14.57 -10.25 -18.81
C MET A 430 -15.81 -9.81 -18.02
N MET A 431 -15.67 -9.55 -16.71
CA MET A 431 -16.74 -9.01 -15.88
C MET A 431 -17.16 -7.62 -16.35
N LYS A 432 -16.18 -6.75 -16.67
CA LYS A 432 -16.41 -5.38 -17.12
C LYS A 432 -17.24 -5.35 -18.41
N GLU A 433 -16.84 -6.13 -19.41
CA GLU A 433 -17.54 -6.24 -20.70
C GLU A 433 -18.95 -6.82 -20.52
N ALA A 434 -19.09 -7.87 -19.70
CA ALA A 434 -20.37 -8.51 -19.44
C ALA A 434 -21.34 -7.59 -18.69
N VAL A 435 -20.88 -6.90 -17.64
CA VAL A 435 -21.72 -5.95 -16.88
C VAL A 435 -22.06 -4.71 -17.72
N ALA A 436 -21.12 -4.18 -18.50
CA ALA A 436 -21.40 -3.06 -19.41
C ALA A 436 -22.51 -3.41 -20.42
N SER A 437 -22.48 -4.63 -20.96
CA SER A 437 -23.52 -5.13 -21.86
C SER A 437 -24.87 -5.24 -21.16
N LEU A 438 -24.89 -5.72 -19.91
CA LEU A 438 -26.11 -5.82 -19.10
C LEU A 438 -26.72 -4.45 -18.79
N LEU A 439 -25.88 -3.47 -18.41
CA LEU A 439 -26.33 -2.10 -18.15
C LEU A 439 -26.95 -1.46 -19.40
N SER A 440 -26.30 -1.64 -20.56
CA SER A 440 -26.83 -1.14 -21.84
C SER A 440 -28.16 -1.78 -22.21
N TYR A 441 -28.37 -3.06 -21.89
CA TYR A 441 -29.62 -3.77 -22.17
C TYR A 441 -30.78 -3.24 -21.31
N HIS A 442 -30.53 -2.92 -20.04
CA HIS A 442 -31.53 -2.37 -19.11
C HIS A 442 -31.64 -0.83 -19.15
N GLY A 443 -30.89 -0.14 -20.02
CA GLY A 443 -30.91 1.32 -20.14
C GLY A 443 -30.34 2.06 -18.93
N LEU A 444 -29.42 1.42 -18.19
CA LEU A 444 -28.81 1.96 -16.98
C LEU A 444 -27.52 2.75 -17.29
N PRO A 445 -27.10 3.68 -16.41
CA PRO A 445 -25.92 4.52 -16.63
C PRO A 445 -24.64 3.69 -16.84
N ALA A 446 -23.88 3.99 -17.91
CA ALA A 446 -22.66 3.26 -18.24
C ALA A 446 -21.52 3.52 -17.24
N GLU A 447 -21.59 4.64 -16.51
CA GLU A 447 -20.63 5.03 -15.48
C GLU A 447 -20.63 4.06 -14.28
N LEU A 448 -21.71 3.29 -14.09
CA LEU A 448 -21.78 2.25 -13.06
C LEU A 448 -20.68 1.19 -13.21
N VAL A 449 -20.17 0.97 -14.42
CA VAL A 449 -19.03 0.07 -14.68
C VAL A 449 -17.76 0.51 -13.91
N GLU A 450 -17.61 1.79 -13.59
CA GLU A 450 -16.48 2.30 -12.80
C GLU A 450 -16.53 1.87 -11.33
N GLN A 451 -17.70 1.44 -10.83
CA GLN A 451 -17.88 0.93 -9.47
C GLN A 451 -17.51 -0.56 -9.32
N LEU A 452 -17.14 -1.23 -10.41
CA LEU A 452 -16.83 -2.66 -10.38
C LEU A 452 -15.57 -2.95 -9.55
N PRO A 453 -15.58 -4.02 -8.72
CA PRO A 453 -14.43 -4.35 -7.90
C PRO A 453 -13.25 -4.84 -8.76
N THR A 454 -12.07 -4.24 -8.55
CA THR A 454 -10.81 -4.66 -9.20
C THR A 454 -10.05 -5.73 -8.43
N ARG A 455 -10.49 -6.06 -7.20
CA ARG A 455 -9.93 -7.11 -6.35
C ARG A 455 -11.03 -7.85 -5.61
N TRP A 456 -10.76 -9.11 -5.29
CA TRP A 456 -11.63 -10.00 -4.52
C TRP A 456 -10.78 -11.08 -3.85
N GLU A 457 -11.30 -11.64 -2.77
CA GLU A 457 -10.68 -12.75 -2.05
C GLU A 457 -11.32 -14.07 -2.46
N ARG A 458 -10.59 -15.19 -2.30
CA ARG A 458 -11.16 -16.53 -2.46
C ARG A 458 -11.13 -17.23 -1.11
N LEU A 459 -12.31 -17.64 -0.65
CA LEU A 459 -12.51 -18.39 0.58
C LEU A 459 -13.16 -19.73 0.23
N GLY A 460 -12.35 -20.78 0.17
CA GLY A 460 -12.79 -22.08 -0.36
C GLY A 460 -13.22 -21.95 -1.82
N ASP A 461 -14.46 -22.32 -2.10
CA ASP A 461 -15.12 -22.21 -3.41
C ASP A 461 -15.91 -20.90 -3.57
N ILE A 462 -15.94 -20.02 -2.56
CA ILE A 462 -16.60 -18.71 -2.62
C ILE A 462 -15.61 -17.62 -3.02
N ILE A 463 -16.01 -16.75 -3.96
CA ILE A 463 -15.33 -15.47 -4.19
C ILE A 463 -16.00 -14.41 -3.32
N VAL A 464 -15.20 -13.71 -2.52
CA VAL A 464 -15.66 -12.65 -1.62
C VAL A 464 -15.26 -11.29 -2.20
N LEU A 465 -16.28 -10.52 -2.57
CA LEU A 465 -16.15 -9.16 -3.03
C LEU A 465 -15.93 -8.20 -1.85
N PRO A 466 -15.15 -7.11 -2.03
CA PRO A 466 -15.01 -6.07 -1.03
C PRO A 466 -16.37 -5.49 -0.59
N VAL A 467 -16.43 -5.04 0.67
CA VAL A 467 -17.65 -4.46 1.27
C VAL A 467 -18.24 -3.27 0.50
N MET A 468 -17.43 -2.58 -0.31
CA MET A 468 -17.84 -1.42 -1.10
C MET A 468 -18.36 -1.77 -2.49
N SER A 469 -18.36 -3.05 -2.88
CA SER A 469 -18.74 -3.47 -4.23
C SER A 469 -20.26 -3.36 -4.43
N PHE A 470 -20.68 -2.80 -5.56
CA PHE A 470 -22.09 -2.73 -5.98
C PHE A 470 -23.02 -2.11 -4.93
N LYS A 471 -22.68 -0.91 -4.45
CA LYS A 471 -23.43 -0.22 -3.39
C LYS A 471 -24.55 0.69 -3.90
N ASP A 472 -24.50 1.09 -5.16
CA ASP A 472 -25.56 1.89 -5.75
C ASP A 472 -26.88 1.11 -5.73
N GLN A 473 -27.96 1.77 -5.33
CA GLN A 473 -29.28 1.14 -5.23
C GLN A 473 -29.78 0.67 -6.60
N VAL A 474 -29.27 1.26 -7.69
CA VAL A 474 -29.58 0.83 -9.06
C VAL A 474 -29.20 -0.64 -9.30
N TRP A 475 -28.18 -1.18 -8.64
CA TRP A 475 -27.79 -2.59 -8.80
C TRP A 475 -28.86 -3.56 -8.30
N GLU A 476 -29.66 -3.18 -7.30
CA GLU A 476 -30.77 -3.98 -6.77
C GLU A 476 -31.82 -4.25 -7.85
N SER A 477 -31.97 -3.34 -8.83
CA SER A 477 -32.96 -3.50 -9.91
C SER A 477 -32.60 -4.59 -10.93
N ILE A 478 -31.34 -5.03 -10.97
CA ILE A 478 -30.83 -6.03 -11.93
C ILE A 478 -30.13 -7.21 -11.26
N GLU A 479 -30.33 -7.39 -9.96
CA GLU A 479 -29.54 -8.34 -9.14
C GLU A 479 -29.66 -9.79 -9.60
N GLU A 480 -30.83 -10.22 -10.05
CA GLU A 480 -31.11 -11.59 -10.51
C GLU A 480 -30.24 -11.99 -11.72
N GLU A 481 -29.98 -11.06 -12.64
CA GLU A 481 -29.15 -11.27 -13.83
C GLU A 481 -27.67 -10.95 -13.57
N LEU A 482 -27.42 -9.94 -12.73
CA LEU A 482 -26.09 -9.42 -12.40
C LEU A 482 -25.23 -10.47 -11.71
N TRP A 483 -25.72 -11.06 -10.62
CA TRP A 483 -24.87 -11.89 -9.77
C TRP A 483 -24.37 -13.18 -10.46
N PRO A 484 -25.22 -13.94 -11.18
CA PRO A 484 -24.74 -15.08 -11.96
C PRO A 484 -23.73 -14.69 -13.04
N LEU A 485 -23.88 -13.51 -13.64
CA LEU A 485 -22.97 -12.98 -14.66
C LEU A 485 -21.61 -12.61 -14.05
N VAL A 486 -21.59 -11.92 -12.90
CA VAL A 486 -20.37 -11.62 -12.15
C VAL A 486 -19.68 -12.90 -11.72
N ALA A 487 -20.40 -13.87 -11.15
CA ALA A 487 -19.85 -15.15 -10.73
C ALA A 487 -19.17 -15.90 -11.89
N ARG A 488 -19.84 -16.01 -13.06
CA ARG A 488 -19.27 -16.63 -14.26
C ARG A 488 -18.01 -15.91 -14.74
N SER A 489 -18.03 -14.58 -14.74
CA SER A 489 -16.89 -13.76 -15.19
C SER A 489 -15.67 -13.91 -14.29
N LEU A 490 -15.89 -14.11 -12.99
CA LEU A 490 -14.84 -14.37 -12.00
C LEU A 490 -14.45 -15.85 -11.88
N GLY A 491 -15.07 -16.73 -12.69
CA GLY A 491 -14.78 -18.17 -12.69
C GLY A 491 -15.18 -18.86 -11.38
N THR A 492 -16.32 -18.48 -10.80
CA THR A 492 -16.89 -19.08 -9.59
C THR A 492 -18.37 -19.43 -9.76
N GLN A 493 -18.85 -20.36 -8.95
CA GLN A 493 -20.29 -20.67 -8.84
C GLN A 493 -20.92 -20.03 -7.59
N ARG A 494 -20.08 -19.56 -6.66
CA ARG A 494 -20.52 -18.94 -5.41
C ARG A 494 -19.84 -17.61 -5.22
N LEU A 495 -20.64 -16.61 -4.85
CA LEU A 495 -20.23 -15.23 -4.73
C LEU A 495 -20.79 -14.66 -3.43
N ALA A 496 -19.96 -13.93 -2.72
CA ALA A 496 -20.35 -13.24 -1.50
C ALA A 496 -19.78 -11.82 -1.49
N ARG A 497 -20.33 -10.96 -0.64
CA ARG A 497 -19.80 -9.63 -0.36
C ARG A 497 -19.46 -9.51 1.11
N GLN A 498 -18.32 -8.89 1.40
CA GLN A 498 -17.85 -8.70 2.77
C GLN A 498 -18.80 -7.77 3.55
N GLY A 499 -19.15 -8.15 4.78
CA GLY A 499 -19.86 -7.27 5.70
C GLY A 499 -18.97 -6.72 6.82
N ARG A 500 -19.43 -5.65 7.49
CA ARG A 500 -18.74 -5.13 8.69
C ARG A 500 -18.92 -6.10 9.85
N ILE A 501 -17.82 -6.58 10.44
CA ILE A 501 -17.82 -7.48 11.60
C ILE A 501 -18.62 -6.85 12.75
N ALA A 502 -19.52 -7.61 13.37
CA ALA A 502 -20.29 -7.13 14.52
C ALA A 502 -19.36 -6.90 15.72
N GLN A 503 -19.54 -5.78 16.45
CA GLN A 503 -18.85 -5.55 17.73
C GLN A 503 -19.51 -6.33 18.89
N THR A 504 -19.89 -7.58 18.65
CA THR A 504 -20.38 -8.51 19.67
C THR A 504 -19.21 -9.25 20.31
N GLY A 505 -19.40 -9.81 21.51
CA GLY A 505 -18.36 -10.60 22.20
C GLY A 505 -17.84 -11.80 21.40
N THR A 506 -18.60 -12.25 20.39
CA THR A 506 -18.31 -13.39 19.50
C THR A 506 -17.68 -12.99 18.16
N ARG A 507 -17.61 -11.69 17.84
CA ARG A 507 -17.07 -11.14 16.57
C ARG A 507 -17.70 -11.80 15.33
N ASP A 508 -19.03 -11.78 15.27
CA ASP A 508 -19.76 -12.50 14.21
C ASP A 508 -19.50 -11.91 12.82
N SER A 509 -19.38 -12.80 11.82
CA SER A 509 -19.31 -12.41 10.42
C SER A 509 -20.64 -11.79 9.97
N LYS A 510 -20.56 -10.84 9.04
CA LYS A 510 -21.73 -10.28 8.32
C LYS A 510 -21.60 -10.48 6.81
N LEU A 511 -20.86 -11.50 6.39
CA LEU A 511 -20.71 -11.86 4.98
C LEU A 511 -22.10 -12.09 4.36
N GLU A 512 -22.34 -11.49 3.21
CA GLU A 512 -23.60 -11.57 2.47
C GLU A 512 -23.41 -12.51 1.27
N ILE A 513 -24.25 -13.54 1.13
CA ILE A 513 -24.21 -14.43 -0.03
C ILE A 513 -25.00 -13.80 -1.17
N LEU A 514 -24.33 -13.56 -2.30
CA LEU A 514 -24.91 -12.99 -3.52
C LEU A 514 -25.28 -14.08 -4.53
N VAL A 515 -24.47 -15.15 -4.61
CA VAL A 515 -24.75 -16.36 -5.40
C VAL A 515 -24.39 -17.59 -4.57
N GLY A 516 -25.32 -18.53 -4.45
CA GLY A 516 -25.17 -19.76 -3.69
C GLY A 516 -26.22 -19.88 -2.58
N ASN A 517 -26.28 -21.06 -1.95
CA ASN A 517 -27.36 -21.41 -1.03
C ASN A 517 -27.03 -21.16 0.44
N ASP A 518 -25.74 -21.12 0.79
CA ASP A 518 -25.27 -21.01 2.18
C ASP A 518 -23.85 -20.42 2.25
N GLY A 519 -23.34 -20.24 3.47
CA GLY A 519 -21.98 -19.76 3.73
C GLY A 519 -20.95 -20.84 4.03
N TRP A 520 -21.31 -22.13 3.94
CA TRP A 520 -20.39 -23.21 4.29
C TRP A 520 -19.27 -23.34 3.28
N VAL A 521 -18.04 -23.30 3.78
CA VAL A 521 -16.81 -23.42 2.99
C VAL A 521 -15.86 -24.39 3.64
N ASP A 522 -15.12 -25.10 2.79
CA ASP A 522 -14.05 -25.99 3.19
C ASP A 522 -12.69 -25.36 2.92
N HIS A 523 -11.82 -25.44 3.92
CA HIS A 523 -10.45 -24.96 3.85
C HIS A 523 -9.48 -26.03 4.36
N ARG A 524 -8.42 -26.32 3.58
CA ARG A 524 -7.40 -27.28 3.98
C ARG A 524 -6.10 -26.56 4.32
N GLU A 525 -5.60 -26.81 5.52
CA GLU A 525 -4.37 -26.24 6.05
C GLU A 525 -3.59 -27.33 6.81
N ASN A 526 -2.31 -27.53 6.49
CA ASN A 526 -1.43 -28.50 7.19
C ASN A 526 -1.99 -29.94 7.29
N GLY A 527 -2.77 -30.35 6.28
CA GLY A 527 -3.42 -31.67 6.26
C GLY A 527 -4.69 -31.77 7.11
N ILE A 528 -5.18 -30.65 7.67
CA ILE A 528 -6.41 -30.54 8.44
C ILE A 528 -7.47 -29.87 7.59
N LEU A 529 -8.69 -30.41 7.60
CA LEU A 529 -9.87 -29.83 6.97
C LEU A 529 -10.64 -28.97 7.98
N TYR A 530 -10.85 -27.71 7.65
CA TYR A 530 -11.68 -26.77 8.38
C TYR A 530 -12.90 -26.42 7.53
N SER A 531 -14.07 -26.85 7.97
CA SER A 531 -15.37 -26.51 7.45
C SER A 531 -16.07 -25.55 8.42
N PHE A 532 -16.58 -24.42 7.92
CA PHE A 532 -17.29 -23.44 8.72
C PHE A 532 -18.23 -22.60 7.87
N ASP A 533 -19.24 -22.02 8.49
CA ASP A 533 -20.12 -21.04 7.84
C ASP A 533 -19.46 -19.66 7.87
N ALA A 534 -18.97 -19.19 6.72
CA ALA A 534 -18.31 -17.89 6.57
C ALA A 534 -19.24 -16.69 6.82
N THR A 535 -20.57 -16.89 6.84
CA THR A 535 -21.56 -15.87 7.20
C THR A 535 -21.76 -15.75 8.71
N LYS A 536 -21.29 -16.74 9.49
CA LYS A 536 -21.47 -16.78 10.95
C LYS A 536 -20.16 -16.72 11.72
N CYS A 537 -19.11 -17.35 11.21
CA CYS A 537 -17.82 -17.47 11.86
C CYS A 537 -16.75 -16.69 11.10
N MET A 538 -15.84 -16.04 11.83
CA MET A 538 -14.62 -15.52 11.22
C MET A 538 -13.59 -16.63 11.05
N PHE A 539 -12.82 -16.57 9.96
CA PHE A 539 -11.63 -17.40 9.73
C PHE A 539 -10.37 -16.54 9.64
N SER A 540 -9.40 -16.80 10.53
CA SER A 540 -8.12 -16.07 10.55
C SER A 540 -7.01 -16.88 9.88
N TRP A 541 -6.58 -16.42 8.70
CA TRP A 541 -5.45 -16.96 7.94
C TRP A 541 -4.09 -16.77 8.63
N GLY A 542 -3.97 -15.79 9.52
CA GLY A 542 -2.67 -15.28 9.92
C GLY A 542 -1.96 -16.04 11.06
N ASN A 543 -2.45 -17.19 11.52
CA ASN A 543 -1.81 -17.95 12.61
C ASN A 543 -1.21 -19.28 12.13
N LEU A 544 -0.91 -19.38 10.83
CA LEU A 544 -0.43 -20.61 10.19
C LEU A 544 0.84 -21.17 10.87
N SER A 545 1.83 -20.34 11.15
CA SER A 545 3.08 -20.73 11.82
C SER A 545 2.83 -21.31 13.21
N GLU A 546 1.92 -20.71 13.97
CA GLU A 546 1.63 -21.14 15.34
C GLU A 546 0.80 -22.41 15.39
N LYS A 547 -0.17 -22.58 14.49
CA LYS A 547 -0.89 -23.86 14.34
C LYS A 547 0.07 -24.99 13.95
N LEU A 548 1.01 -24.70 13.07
CA LEU A 548 2.10 -25.62 12.73
C LEU A 548 2.92 -25.96 13.97
N ARG A 549 3.36 -24.97 14.74
CA ARG A 549 4.15 -25.18 15.97
C ARG A 549 3.41 -26.07 16.97
N MET A 550 2.14 -25.75 17.26
CA MET A 550 1.29 -26.55 18.15
C MET A 550 1.15 -28.00 17.65
N GLY A 551 1.00 -28.19 16.35
CA GLY A 551 0.93 -29.50 15.71
C GLY A 551 2.22 -30.33 15.75
N HIS A 552 3.38 -29.72 16.03
CA HIS A 552 4.66 -30.44 16.18
C HIS A 552 5.00 -30.80 17.63
N LEU A 553 4.14 -30.43 18.60
CA LEU A 553 4.34 -30.82 19.99
C LEU A 553 4.13 -32.33 20.17
N GLU A 554 4.89 -32.95 21.07
CA GLU A 554 4.69 -34.36 21.44
C GLU A 554 3.61 -34.48 22.52
N CYS A 555 2.37 -34.73 22.10
CA CYS A 555 1.21 -34.76 23.01
C CYS A 555 0.56 -36.15 23.14
N ARG A 556 1.16 -37.24 22.65
CA ARG A 556 0.52 -38.57 22.52
C ARG A 556 -0.24 -39.06 23.76
N ASP A 557 0.31 -38.83 24.94
CA ASP A 557 -0.28 -39.27 26.22
C ASP A 557 -0.87 -38.12 27.04
N GLN A 558 -0.96 -36.93 26.46
CA GLN A 558 -1.37 -35.70 27.13
C GLN A 558 -2.86 -35.39 26.91
N VAL A 559 -3.52 -34.91 27.96
CA VAL A 559 -4.83 -34.29 27.93
C VAL A 559 -4.65 -32.78 27.77
N VAL A 560 -5.28 -32.20 26.75
CA VAL A 560 -5.23 -30.76 26.48
C VAL A 560 -6.60 -30.13 26.76
N VAL A 561 -6.60 -28.92 27.30
CA VAL A 561 -7.81 -28.08 27.38
C VAL A 561 -7.59 -26.84 26.50
N ASP A 562 -8.47 -26.60 25.53
CA ASP A 562 -8.51 -25.35 24.78
C ASP A 562 -9.68 -24.51 25.31
N LEU A 563 -9.39 -23.34 25.88
CA LEU A 563 -10.39 -22.47 26.50
C LEU A 563 -11.15 -21.59 25.49
N PHE A 564 -10.68 -21.53 24.24
CA PHE A 564 -11.25 -20.69 23.18
C PHE A 564 -11.18 -21.42 21.83
N ALA A 565 -11.88 -22.56 21.75
CA ALA A 565 -11.69 -23.52 20.67
C ALA A 565 -12.07 -22.99 19.28
N GLY A 566 -13.04 -22.07 19.19
CA GLY A 566 -13.60 -21.61 17.93
C GLY A 566 -14.10 -22.79 17.09
N ILE A 567 -13.76 -22.77 15.80
CA ILE A 567 -14.05 -23.88 14.89
C ILE A 567 -13.04 -25.05 15.00
N GLY A 568 -12.15 -25.01 15.99
CA GLY A 568 -11.07 -25.98 16.22
C GLY A 568 -9.69 -25.51 15.80
N TYR A 569 -9.38 -24.22 15.97
CA TYR A 569 -8.12 -23.62 15.50
C TYR A 569 -6.88 -24.32 16.04
N PHE A 570 -6.85 -24.60 17.35
CA PHE A 570 -5.76 -25.32 18.01
C PHE A 570 -6.16 -26.74 18.41
N VAL A 571 -7.44 -26.99 18.71
CA VAL A 571 -7.99 -28.33 18.94
C VAL A 571 -7.57 -29.33 17.85
N LEU A 572 -7.76 -28.99 16.57
CA LEU A 572 -7.46 -29.90 15.47
C LEU A 572 -5.94 -30.13 15.29
N PRO A 573 -5.07 -29.10 15.33
CA PRO A 573 -3.61 -29.33 15.39
C PRO A 573 -3.18 -30.26 16.52
N PHE A 574 -3.74 -30.10 17.73
CA PHE A 574 -3.42 -30.99 18.85
C PHE A 574 -3.86 -32.44 18.57
N LEU A 575 -5.04 -32.65 18.01
CA LEU A 575 -5.58 -33.99 17.77
C LEU A 575 -4.97 -34.70 16.56
N VAL A 576 -4.83 -33.99 15.44
CA VAL A 576 -4.44 -34.57 14.14
C VAL A 576 -2.92 -34.67 13.99
N ARG A 577 -2.18 -33.67 14.48
CA ARG A 577 -0.73 -33.56 14.24
C ARG A 577 0.09 -33.88 15.50
N ALA A 578 -0.22 -33.24 16.63
CA ALA A 578 0.46 -33.51 17.91
C ALA A 578 0.02 -34.82 18.57
N ASN A 579 -1.04 -35.45 18.02
CA ASN A 579 -1.61 -36.71 18.42
C ASN A 579 -2.07 -36.77 19.89
N ALA A 580 -2.61 -35.67 20.43
CA ALA A 580 -3.08 -35.57 21.81
C ALA A 580 -4.03 -36.73 22.18
N LYS A 581 -3.90 -37.27 23.40
CA LYS A 581 -4.76 -38.36 23.90
C LYS A 581 -6.22 -37.96 23.93
N MET A 582 -6.49 -36.75 24.42
CA MET A 582 -7.82 -36.18 24.57
C MET A 582 -7.72 -34.65 24.56
N VAL A 583 -8.70 -33.98 23.94
CA VAL A 583 -8.83 -32.52 24.01
C VAL A 583 -10.21 -32.12 24.51
N TYR A 584 -10.27 -31.31 25.56
CA TYR A 584 -11.49 -30.60 25.96
C TYR A 584 -11.53 -29.24 25.26
N ALA A 585 -12.56 -28.99 24.48
CA ALA A 585 -12.70 -27.79 23.66
C ALA A 585 -13.84 -26.93 24.21
N CYS A 586 -13.51 -25.79 24.82
CA CYS A 586 -14.49 -24.85 25.34
C CYS A 586 -14.86 -23.81 24.26
N GLU A 587 -16.14 -23.69 23.93
CA GLU A 587 -16.63 -22.72 22.95
C GLU A 587 -18.07 -22.31 23.29
N TRP A 588 -18.36 -21.01 23.20
CA TRP A 588 -19.67 -20.45 23.58
C TRP A 588 -20.49 -19.97 22.37
N ASN A 589 -19.88 -19.83 21.19
CA ASN A 589 -20.56 -19.42 19.97
C ASN A 589 -21.17 -20.67 19.34
N PRO A 590 -22.51 -20.78 19.27
CA PRO A 590 -23.18 -21.98 18.78
C PRO A 590 -22.82 -22.30 17.31
N HIS A 591 -22.54 -21.29 16.48
CA HIS A 591 -22.11 -21.50 15.10
C HIS A 591 -20.68 -22.08 15.02
N ALA A 592 -19.80 -21.64 15.92
CA ALA A 592 -18.45 -22.18 16.00
C ALA A 592 -18.44 -23.61 16.56
N VAL A 593 -19.31 -23.91 17.53
CA VAL A 593 -19.57 -25.27 18.04
C VAL A 593 -20.02 -26.20 16.92
N GLU A 594 -20.99 -25.78 16.12
CA GLU A 594 -21.48 -26.57 14.98
C GLU A 594 -20.35 -26.88 13.99
N ALA A 595 -19.56 -25.86 13.63
CA ALA A 595 -18.40 -26.02 12.77
C ALA A 595 -17.34 -26.94 13.39
N LEU A 596 -17.05 -26.79 14.69
CA LEU A 596 -16.11 -27.64 15.42
C LEU A 596 -16.53 -29.12 15.37
N HIS A 597 -17.80 -29.44 15.64
CA HIS A 597 -18.29 -30.82 15.54
C HIS A 597 -18.12 -31.39 14.13
N ARG A 598 -18.45 -30.62 13.09
CA ARG A 598 -18.21 -31.03 11.70
C ARG A 598 -16.73 -31.29 11.43
N ASN A 599 -15.86 -30.42 11.93
CA ASN A 599 -14.41 -30.54 11.72
C ASN A 599 -13.81 -31.74 12.45
N LEU A 600 -14.25 -32.03 13.67
CA LEU A 600 -13.82 -33.21 14.40
C LEU A 600 -14.18 -34.50 13.64
N ASN A 601 -15.40 -34.57 13.09
CA ASN A 601 -15.84 -35.70 12.28
C ASN A 601 -15.07 -35.79 10.95
N ALA A 602 -14.92 -34.67 10.24
CA ALA A 602 -14.27 -34.61 8.94
C ALA A 602 -12.78 -34.97 8.98
N ASN A 603 -12.13 -34.79 10.14
CA ASN A 603 -10.75 -35.19 10.38
C ASN A 603 -10.62 -36.51 11.15
N ALA A 604 -11.72 -37.23 11.42
CA ALA A 604 -11.75 -38.51 12.13
C ALA A 604 -11.07 -38.47 13.52
N VAL A 605 -11.38 -37.45 14.32
CA VAL A 605 -10.82 -37.26 15.68
C VAL A 605 -11.88 -36.95 16.73
N SER A 606 -13.16 -37.13 16.40
CA SER A 606 -14.30 -36.85 17.29
C SER A 606 -14.31 -37.72 18.56
N ASP A 607 -13.76 -38.92 18.51
CA ASP A 607 -13.65 -39.85 19.64
C ASP A 607 -12.64 -39.37 20.71
N ARG A 608 -11.75 -38.44 20.35
CA ARG A 608 -10.70 -37.87 21.23
C ARG A 608 -10.97 -36.42 21.62
N CYS A 609 -12.18 -35.90 21.40
CA CYS A 609 -12.53 -34.54 21.78
C CYS A 609 -13.86 -34.46 22.52
N ILE A 610 -13.88 -33.70 23.63
CA ILE A 610 -15.10 -33.35 24.36
C ILE A 610 -15.34 -31.86 24.15
N VAL A 611 -16.42 -31.51 23.45
CA VAL A 611 -16.84 -30.12 23.26
C VAL A 611 -17.67 -29.69 24.47
N LEU A 612 -17.29 -28.57 25.07
CA LEU A 612 -17.92 -28.00 26.26
C LEU A 612 -18.54 -26.65 25.89
N GLU A 613 -19.84 -26.69 25.63
CA GLU A 613 -20.59 -25.52 25.17
C GLU A 613 -20.85 -24.53 26.30
N GLY A 614 -20.46 -23.27 26.09
CA GLY A 614 -20.73 -22.16 27.00
C GLY A 614 -19.46 -21.45 27.49
N ASP A 615 -19.65 -20.55 28.45
CA ASP A 615 -18.54 -19.76 29.02
C ASP A 615 -17.53 -20.67 29.73
N ASN A 616 -16.28 -20.67 29.24
CA ASN A 616 -15.21 -21.52 29.76
C ASN A 616 -14.99 -21.35 31.28
N ARG A 617 -15.30 -20.18 31.84
CA ARG A 617 -15.15 -19.92 33.29
C ARG A 617 -16.11 -20.74 34.15
N VAL A 618 -17.16 -21.28 33.53
CA VAL A 618 -18.16 -22.15 34.14
C VAL A 618 -17.96 -23.59 33.68
N THR A 619 -17.70 -23.81 32.39
CA THR A 619 -17.77 -25.13 31.76
C THR A 619 -16.46 -25.90 31.72
N ALA A 620 -15.31 -25.21 31.79
CA ALA A 620 -14.00 -25.86 31.67
C ALA A 620 -13.77 -26.89 32.79
N PRO A 621 -13.13 -28.03 32.49
CA PRO A 621 -12.86 -29.07 33.47
C PRO A 621 -11.76 -28.61 34.43
N LYS A 622 -11.69 -29.23 35.61
CA LYS A 622 -10.71 -28.92 36.65
C LYS A 622 -9.80 -30.13 36.91
N GLY A 623 -8.50 -29.92 37.06
CA GLY A 623 -7.56 -30.96 37.48
C GLY A 623 -7.26 -32.04 36.44
N VAL A 624 -7.53 -31.81 35.15
CA VAL A 624 -7.44 -32.85 34.11
C VAL A 624 -6.27 -32.67 33.14
N ALA A 625 -5.86 -31.43 32.91
CA ALA A 625 -5.03 -31.04 31.78
C ALA A 625 -3.53 -31.17 32.08
N ASP A 626 -2.80 -31.78 31.16
CA ASP A 626 -1.34 -31.67 31.08
C ASP A 626 -0.94 -30.34 30.43
N ARG A 627 -1.82 -29.79 29.59
CA ARG A 627 -1.59 -28.57 28.81
C ARG A 627 -2.89 -27.79 28.61
N VAL A 628 -2.83 -26.46 28.72
CA VAL A 628 -3.97 -25.57 28.46
C VAL A 628 -3.60 -24.55 27.39
N CYS A 629 -4.43 -24.43 26.36
CA CYS A 629 -4.28 -23.44 25.30
C CYS A 629 -5.26 -22.27 25.54
N LEU A 630 -4.74 -21.05 25.48
CA LEU A 630 -5.50 -19.81 25.63
C LEU A 630 -5.35 -18.96 24.37
N GLY A 631 -6.03 -19.37 23.30
CA GLY A 631 -5.96 -18.77 21.96
C GLY A 631 -6.68 -17.43 21.75
N LEU A 632 -6.96 -16.65 22.80
CA LEU A 632 -7.75 -15.40 22.69
C LEU A 632 -6.86 -14.15 22.60
N ILE A 633 -7.15 -13.27 21.64
CA ILE A 633 -6.51 -11.97 21.46
C ILE A 633 -7.54 -10.81 21.54
N PRO A 634 -7.19 -9.64 22.11
CA PRO A 634 -5.85 -9.19 22.46
C PRO A 634 -5.29 -9.74 23.79
N SER A 635 -6.13 -10.27 24.67
CA SER A 635 -5.69 -10.87 25.95
C SER A 635 -6.69 -11.93 26.42
N SER A 636 -6.17 -12.97 27.07
CA SER A 636 -6.94 -14.04 27.72
C SER A 636 -6.97 -13.93 29.25
N GLU A 637 -6.57 -12.78 29.82
CA GLU A 637 -6.41 -12.55 31.28
C GLU A 637 -7.66 -12.92 32.08
N CYS A 638 -8.85 -12.69 31.51
CA CYS A 638 -10.13 -13.04 32.13
C CYS A 638 -10.31 -14.56 32.42
N SER A 639 -9.49 -15.43 31.82
CA SER A 639 -9.58 -16.89 31.95
C SER A 639 -8.30 -17.53 32.52
N TRP A 640 -7.33 -16.76 33.01
CA TRP A 640 -6.10 -17.30 33.60
C TRP A 640 -6.37 -18.17 34.84
N ALA A 641 -7.31 -17.76 35.71
CA ALA A 641 -7.71 -18.59 36.85
C ALA A 641 -8.35 -19.91 36.41
N THR A 642 -9.18 -19.88 35.36
CA THR A 642 -9.76 -21.09 34.76
C THR A 642 -8.65 -22.03 34.25
N ALA A 643 -7.65 -21.49 33.56
CA ALA A 643 -6.54 -22.28 33.05
C ALA A 643 -5.71 -22.93 34.15
N VAL A 644 -5.44 -22.21 35.24
CA VAL A 644 -4.75 -22.78 36.41
C VAL A 644 -5.56 -23.92 37.02
N ARG A 645 -6.88 -23.75 37.21
CA ARG A 645 -7.75 -24.81 37.73
C ARG A 645 -7.85 -26.02 36.82
N ALA A 646 -7.70 -25.84 35.50
CA ALA A 646 -7.79 -26.92 34.53
C ALA A 646 -6.57 -27.84 34.56
N LEU A 647 -5.38 -27.32 34.92
CA LEU A 647 -4.15 -28.10 35.07
C LEU A 647 -4.28 -29.14 36.19
N ARG A 648 -3.57 -30.26 36.04
CA ARG A 648 -3.44 -31.28 37.09
C ARG A 648 -2.71 -30.73 38.31
N ASN A 649 -2.86 -31.41 39.46
CA ASN A 649 -2.24 -31.01 40.72
C ASN A 649 -0.71 -30.94 40.65
N GLU A 650 -0.08 -31.75 39.81
CA GLU A 650 1.38 -31.76 39.58
C GLU A 650 1.87 -30.56 38.75
N GLY A 651 0.94 -29.79 38.16
CA GLY A 651 1.20 -28.71 37.21
C GLY A 651 1.06 -29.17 35.75
N GLY A 652 1.67 -28.42 34.83
CA GLY A 652 1.61 -28.67 33.41
C GLY A 652 2.12 -27.49 32.58
N MET A 653 1.55 -27.27 31.40
CA MET A 653 1.96 -26.19 30.48
C MET A 653 0.80 -25.31 30.08
N LEU A 654 0.98 -23.99 30.10
CA LEU A 654 0.02 -23.01 29.59
C LEU A 654 0.57 -22.36 28.32
N HIS A 655 -0.25 -22.26 27.28
CA HIS A 655 0.04 -21.48 26.07
C HIS A 655 -0.81 -20.23 26.04
N ILE A 656 -0.24 -19.10 26.43
CA ILE A 656 -0.99 -17.86 26.61
C ILE A 656 -0.73 -16.94 25.43
N HIS A 657 -1.78 -16.67 24.64
CA HIS A 657 -1.71 -15.75 23.52
C HIS A 657 -1.93 -14.31 24.00
N GLY A 658 -1.21 -13.37 23.41
CA GLY A 658 -1.37 -11.95 23.73
C GLY A 658 -0.94 -11.05 22.59
N ASN A 659 -1.59 -9.89 22.51
CA ASN A 659 -1.16 -8.78 21.67
C ASN A 659 -0.35 -7.82 22.55
N VAL A 660 0.96 -7.78 22.33
CA VAL A 660 1.93 -7.14 23.22
C VAL A 660 2.74 -6.11 22.45
N LYS A 661 2.99 -4.94 23.02
CA LYS A 661 3.90 -3.99 22.39
C LYS A 661 5.32 -4.57 22.38
N ASP A 662 6.05 -4.46 21.28
CA ASP A 662 7.41 -4.96 21.09
C ASP A 662 8.42 -4.39 22.11
N THR A 663 8.20 -3.16 22.60
CA THR A 663 8.98 -2.55 23.67
C THR A 663 8.62 -3.07 25.07
N GLU A 664 7.51 -3.80 25.21
CA GLU A 664 6.94 -4.25 26.49
C GLU A 664 6.96 -5.79 26.61
N GLU A 665 7.62 -6.53 25.70
CA GLU A 665 7.62 -8.01 25.70
C GLU A 665 8.09 -8.58 27.04
N ASP A 666 9.23 -8.12 27.56
CA ASP A 666 9.79 -8.61 28.83
C ASP A 666 8.90 -8.27 30.02
N LEU A 667 8.31 -7.06 30.02
CA LEU A 667 7.38 -6.63 31.06
C LEU A 667 6.11 -7.50 31.06
N TRP A 668 5.58 -7.80 29.88
CA TRP A 668 4.43 -8.67 29.72
C TRP A 668 4.74 -10.11 30.15
N ASN A 669 5.88 -10.67 29.74
CA ASN A 669 6.32 -12.01 30.13
C ASN A 669 6.40 -12.13 31.66
N ASN A 670 7.05 -11.18 32.32
CA ASN A 670 7.17 -11.14 33.77
C ASN A 670 5.81 -11.02 34.46
N ARG A 671 4.91 -10.17 33.93
CA ARG A 671 3.54 -10.02 34.46
C ARG A 671 2.75 -11.32 34.34
N VAL A 672 2.84 -12.02 33.21
CA VAL A 672 2.15 -13.30 33.01
C VAL A 672 2.64 -14.32 34.04
N VAL A 673 3.94 -14.54 34.16
CA VAL A 673 4.51 -15.50 35.12
C VAL A 673 4.12 -15.17 36.55
N GLN A 674 4.25 -13.89 36.94
CA GLN A 674 3.90 -13.45 38.29
C GLN A 674 2.40 -13.68 38.56
N SER A 675 1.54 -13.32 37.62
CA SER A 675 0.09 -13.50 37.76
C SER A 675 -0.29 -14.97 37.87
N ILE A 676 0.29 -15.85 37.04
CA ILE A 676 0.04 -17.29 37.11
C ILE A 676 0.56 -17.87 38.43
N SER A 677 1.72 -17.42 38.92
CA SER A 677 2.25 -17.81 40.24
C SER A 677 1.28 -17.42 41.36
N ASP A 678 0.81 -16.18 41.38
CA ASP A 678 -0.08 -15.67 42.42
C ASP A 678 -1.46 -16.34 42.38
N ILE A 679 -2.01 -16.56 41.18
CA ILE A 679 -3.24 -17.32 40.99
C ILE A 679 -3.05 -18.76 41.48
N SER A 680 -1.95 -19.44 41.11
CA SER A 680 -1.70 -20.83 41.54
C SER A 680 -1.66 -20.96 43.06
N LYS A 681 -1.03 -20.02 43.77
CA LYS A 681 -1.01 -19.99 45.25
C LYS A 681 -2.41 -19.76 45.82
N SER A 682 -3.20 -18.86 45.21
CA SER A 682 -4.57 -18.57 45.65
C SER A 682 -5.51 -19.77 45.48
N GLU A 683 -5.28 -20.61 44.47
CA GLU A 683 -6.00 -21.86 44.21
C GLU A 683 -5.44 -23.03 45.04
N GLY A 684 -4.46 -22.80 45.92
CA GLY A 684 -3.91 -23.79 46.84
C GLY A 684 -2.80 -24.66 46.26
N HIS A 685 -2.24 -24.30 45.09
CA HIS A 685 -1.14 -25.02 44.48
C HIS A 685 0.22 -24.48 44.93
N CYS A 686 1.20 -25.38 45.04
CA CYS A 686 2.60 -25.07 45.37
C CYS A 686 3.48 -25.35 44.15
N TRP A 687 3.38 -24.48 43.14
CA TRP A 687 4.09 -24.64 41.88
C TRP A 687 5.25 -23.64 41.72
N GLU A 688 6.34 -24.13 41.15
CA GLU A 688 7.33 -23.31 40.48
C GLU A 688 6.77 -22.95 39.10
N VAL A 689 6.68 -21.65 38.79
CA VAL A 689 6.14 -21.12 37.54
C VAL A 689 7.26 -20.42 36.78
N SER A 690 7.54 -20.87 35.56
CA SER A 690 8.63 -20.34 34.73
C SER A 690 8.23 -20.23 33.26
N VAL A 691 8.90 -19.33 32.54
CA VAL A 691 8.79 -19.27 31.08
C VAL A 691 9.62 -20.38 30.47
N GLU A 692 9.01 -21.21 29.64
CA GLU A 692 9.72 -22.22 28.84
C GLU A 692 10.12 -21.65 27.48
N HIS A 693 9.21 -20.94 26.83
CA HIS A 693 9.40 -20.39 25.49
C HIS A 693 8.52 -19.16 25.26
N VAL A 694 8.97 -18.25 24.41
CA VAL A 694 8.18 -17.11 23.93
C VAL A 694 8.21 -17.12 22.41
N GLU A 695 7.07 -17.47 21.83
CA GLU A 695 6.90 -17.51 20.38
C GLU A 695 6.42 -16.17 19.84
N ARG A 696 7.09 -15.70 18.79
CA ARG A 696 6.79 -14.45 18.10
C ARG A 696 6.02 -14.75 16.82
N VAL A 697 4.72 -15.02 16.95
CA VAL A 697 3.89 -15.58 15.88
C VAL A 697 3.87 -14.68 14.64
N LYS A 698 3.52 -13.40 14.83
CA LYS A 698 3.48 -12.38 13.78
C LYS A 698 3.37 -10.98 14.37
N TRP A 699 3.55 -9.99 13.53
CA TRP A 699 3.04 -8.65 13.79
C TRP A 699 1.52 -8.65 13.70
N TYR A 700 0.85 -8.29 14.81
CA TYR A 700 -0.61 -8.16 14.87
C TYR A 700 -1.05 -6.73 14.59
N ALA A 701 -0.39 -5.78 15.28
CA ALA A 701 -0.45 -4.32 15.42
C ALA A 701 0.72 -3.48 14.90
N PRO A 702 0.65 -2.14 14.71
CA PRO A 702 1.87 -1.38 14.75
C PRO A 702 2.56 -1.58 16.07
N HIS A 703 3.82 -2.02 16.11
CA HIS A 703 4.49 -2.38 17.36
C HIS A 703 3.80 -3.44 18.21
N ILE A 704 2.61 -3.93 17.87
CA ILE A 704 1.93 -4.95 18.65
C ILE A 704 2.22 -6.29 18.00
N ARG A 705 2.99 -7.12 18.68
CA ARG A 705 3.29 -8.48 18.28
C ARG A 705 2.23 -9.42 18.89
N HIS A 706 1.75 -10.36 18.09
CA HIS A 706 1.07 -11.52 18.64
C HIS A 706 2.16 -12.44 19.19
N LEU A 707 2.20 -12.55 20.51
CA LEU A 707 3.07 -13.46 21.25
C LEU A 707 2.29 -14.65 21.77
N VAL A 708 2.99 -15.78 21.89
CA VAL A 708 2.54 -16.91 22.70
C VAL A 708 3.62 -17.21 23.72
N ILE A 709 3.28 -17.09 24.99
CA ILE A 709 4.18 -17.49 26.08
C ILE A 709 3.79 -18.88 26.57
N ASP A 710 4.77 -19.78 26.54
CA ASP A 710 4.67 -21.13 27.04
C ASP A 710 5.14 -21.13 28.49
N VAL A 711 4.20 -21.22 29.44
CA VAL A 711 4.46 -21.15 30.89
C VAL A 711 4.42 -22.55 31.50
N ARG A 712 5.55 -22.99 32.04
CA ARG A 712 5.67 -24.24 32.79
C ARG A 712 5.23 -24.02 34.23
N CYS A 713 4.32 -24.85 34.73
CA CYS A 713 3.98 -24.96 36.14
C CYS A 713 4.41 -26.33 36.65
N LYS A 714 5.22 -26.40 37.70
CA LYS A 714 5.75 -27.66 38.24
C LYS A 714 5.59 -27.72 39.75
N LEU A 715 5.04 -28.82 40.24
CA LEU A 715 4.95 -29.05 41.69
C LEU A 715 6.31 -29.03 42.37
N ILE A 716 6.44 -28.18 43.39
CA ILE A 716 7.59 -28.15 44.28
C ILE A 716 7.44 -29.35 45.22
N LYS A 717 8.25 -30.39 45.02
CA LYS A 717 8.37 -31.48 45.99
C LYS A 717 8.99 -30.89 47.26
N ARG A 718 8.22 -30.88 48.35
CA ARG A 718 8.75 -30.62 49.69
C ARG A 718 9.63 -31.76 50.16
#